data_AF-A0A959DFN0-F1
#
_entry.id   AF-A0A959DFN0-F1
#
_cell.length_a   1.000
_cell.length_b   1.000
_cell.length_c   1.000
_cell.angle_alpha   90.00
_cell.angle_beta   90.00
_cell.angle_gamma   90.00
#
_symmetry.space_group_name_H-M   'P 1'
#
loop_
_entity.id
_entity.type
_entity.pdbx_description
1 polymer ?
#
loop_
_entity_poly.entity_id
_entity_poly.type
_entity_poly.pdbx_seq_one_letter_code
_entity_poly.pdbx_strand_id
1 'polypeptide(L)'
;MKQHITKRSFLLLGISLIVLSTLAPAYGQHSVARQWNEALLEAIRNDFARPTVHARNLFHTSIAMYDAWAAYDDEAEPFFLGKELGGFTCPFNGISAPPDVQAAREEAISYAAYRLLRHRFQNSPGADETRAGINNLFIQLGYDTAFTSKDYATGSPAALGNYIADNLINFGLQDGANEQNGYANQYYIPANPPLAPVAPGNPNLLNPNRWQPLTLDVFIDQSGNVIPLSTPAFLSPEWGKVVPFSLQPEELTINTRGGNEYWVYHDPGAPPYIDEVDGGGETEEYRWNFLLVAIWSSHLDPTDGVMWDISPGASGNFQGDFPTDFNGFQEFYDLLDGGDPSGGHPLNPHTGLPYEPQIVPRGDYARVLAEFWADGPDSETPPGHWFTILNYVNDHPDLVKRFNGQGPVLEDLEWDVKAYLTLGGAVHDVAISAWGIKGWYDYLRPISAIRYMADLGQSSDPGLPNYHPAGIPLVPGYVELVTASDPLLLRGFNNEHVGKVKLYAWRGPDYINDPAVDDAGVGWIRAENWWPYQRPSFVTPPFAGYISGHSTYSRAGAEVLTLLTGDPFFPGGMGEFQAPKNEFLVFEEGPSVDLTLQWATYRDASDQCSLSRIWGGIHPPADDIPGRIIGEEIGIEAFHFAERYFYRDQDNDGFFSYEDCDDNNAEVNPDAIEICDGIDNDCNGFVDDEITVYTYFLDTDGDAYGDAAARLDTCLSTPPDGYVDNDLDCADDNAGLNPEAVEVCDGIDNDCNGAIDDGITLYSYFLDQDGDGYGGIANVIDTCLSTPPDGYSSNAQDCNDSNPDVYLGAAEICDGLDNDCN
;
A
#
# COMPACT_ATOMS: atom_id res chain seq x y z
N MET A 1 24.73 30.30 8.42
CA MET A 1 25.02 30.15 9.86
C MET A 1 24.19 28.95 10.29
N LYS A 2 24.73 27.76 10.56
CA LYS A 2 25.84 27.43 11.48
C LYS A 2 25.79 28.28 12.76
N GLN A 3 25.33 27.61 13.82
CA GLN A 3 25.37 27.87 15.27
C GLN A 3 24.97 29.25 15.84
N HIS A 4 24.17 29.13 16.93
CA HIS A 4 23.70 30.08 17.95
C HIS A 4 22.46 30.95 17.67
N ILE A 5 21.33 30.45 18.21
CA ILE A 5 20.31 31.19 18.99
C ILE A 5 20.20 32.68 18.64
N THR A 6 19.39 33.02 17.64
CA THR A 6 18.45 34.17 17.60
C THR A 6 17.86 34.32 16.20
N LYS A 7 16.52 34.48 16.11
CA LYS A 7 15.78 34.88 14.91
C LYS A 7 16.49 36.06 14.21
N ARG A 8 17.10 35.83 13.04
CA ARG A 8 17.45 36.90 12.08
C ARG A 8 17.33 36.41 10.64
N SER A 9 16.39 37.05 9.95
CA SER A 9 16.19 37.06 8.51
C SER A 9 17.49 37.31 7.74
N PHE A 10 17.81 36.47 6.76
CA PHE A 10 18.43 36.85 5.48
C PHE A 10 18.24 35.72 4.47
N LEU A 11 17.66 36.08 3.31
CA LEU A 11 17.65 35.31 2.07
C LEU A 11 19.01 34.65 1.81
N LEU A 12 19.04 33.32 1.78
CA LEU A 12 20.00 32.50 1.04
C LEU A 12 19.38 31.11 0.92
N LEU A 13 18.97 30.76 -0.31
CA LEU A 13 18.56 29.40 -0.69
C LEU A 13 19.67 28.42 -0.28
N GLY A 14 19.37 27.57 0.70
CA GLY A 14 20.13 26.38 1.03
C GLY A 14 19.18 25.20 0.94
N ILE A 15 19.11 24.61 -0.25
CA ILE A 15 18.43 23.34 -0.51
C ILE A 15 19.34 22.25 0.09
N SER A 16 18.87 21.50 1.08
CA SER A 16 19.47 20.21 1.43
C SER A 16 19.30 19.31 0.20
N LEU A 17 20.41 19.08 -0.52
CA LEU A 17 20.43 18.29 -1.72
C LEU A 17 20.24 16.82 -1.36
N ILE A 18 19.09 16.25 -1.76
CA ILE A 18 19.08 14.91 -2.35
C ILE A 18 20.08 14.98 -3.52
N VAL A 19 21.12 14.13 -3.53
CA VAL A 19 22.04 14.08 -4.67
C VAL A 19 21.31 13.41 -5.84
N LEU A 20 20.63 14.25 -6.64
CA LEU A 20 20.10 13.87 -7.94
C LEU A 20 21.25 13.48 -8.87
N SER A 21 21.22 12.23 -9.35
CA SER A 21 21.93 11.85 -10.57
C SER A 21 21.34 12.65 -11.74
N THR A 22 22.17 13.48 -12.37
CA THR A 22 21.74 14.43 -13.40
C THR A 22 21.41 13.72 -14.72
N LEU A 23 20.15 13.36 -14.90
CA LEU A 23 19.44 13.43 -16.17
C LEU A 23 18.16 14.23 -15.89
N ALA A 24 18.19 15.54 -16.19
CA ALA A 24 17.02 16.39 -15.99
C ALA A 24 15.84 15.88 -16.83
N PRO A 25 14.72 15.45 -16.22
CA PRO A 25 13.44 15.42 -16.90
C PRO A 25 12.90 16.86 -16.93
N ALA A 26 12.10 17.19 -17.92
CA ALA A 26 11.39 18.45 -17.95
C ALA A 26 10.47 18.53 -16.72
N TYR A 27 10.61 19.55 -15.87
CA TYR A 27 9.68 19.83 -14.77
C TYR A 27 8.26 19.99 -15.35
N GLY A 28 7.41 18.98 -15.15
CA GLY A 28 5.97 19.19 -15.13
C GLY A 28 5.65 20.19 -14.03
N GLN A 29 4.76 21.14 -14.30
CA GLN A 29 4.29 22.07 -13.28
C GLN A 29 3.44 21.28 -12.27
N HIS A 30 3.89 21.18 -11.02
CA HIS A 30 3.13 20.50 -9.95
C HIS A 30 1.67 20.98 -9.91
N SER A 31 0.74 20.05 -9.65
CA SER A 31 -0.68 20.40 -9.50
C SER A 31 -0.88 21.45 -8.40
N VAL A 32 -2.02 22.16 -8.43
CA VAL A 32 -2.31 23.13 -7.36
C VAL A 32 -2.49 22.44 -6.01
N ALA A 33 -3.00 21.21 -5.98
CA ALA A 33 -3.15 20.43 -4.75
C ALA A 33 -1.77 20.12 -4.14
N ARG A 34 -0.82 19.67 -4.97
CA ARG A 34 0.59 19.46 -4.59
C ARG A 34 1.23 20.72 -4.02
N GLN A 35 0.99 21.88 -4.63
CA GLN A 35 1.50 23.18 -4.15
C GLN A 35 0.90 23.59 -2.79
N TRP A 36 -0.41 23.38 -2.58
CA TRP A 36 -1.06 23.67 -1.29
C TRP A 36 -0.68 22.67 -0.20
N ASN A 37 -0.41 21.42 -0.57
CA ASN A 37 0.12 20.43 0.36
C ASN A 37 1.50 20.85 0.88
N GLU A 38 2.42 21.32 0.02
CA GLU A 38 3.70 21.87 0.49
C GLU A 38 3.52 23.08 1.40
N ALA A 39 2.58 23.98 1.07
CA ALA A 39 2.29 25.12 1.94
C ALA A 39 1.74 24.69 3.32
N LEU A 40 1.00 23.57 3.38
CA LEU A 40 0.54 22.98 4.62
C LEU A 40 1.69 22.30 5.40
N LEU A 41 2.53 21.50 4.74
CA LEU A 41 3.70 20.88 5.38
C LEU A 41 4.62 21.95 5.96
N GLU A 42 4.88 23.01 5.21
CA GLU A 42 5.65 24.16 5.69
C GLU A 42 4.95 24.88 6.86
N ALA A 43 3.62 24.98 6.85
CA ALA A 43 2.87 25.52 7.97
C ALA A 43 3.03 24.66 9.24
N ILE A 44 3.11 23.33 9.09
CA ILE A 44 3.32 22.38 10.17
C ILE A 44 4.74 22.52 10.75
N ARG A 45 5.77 22.63 9.91
CA ARG A 45 7.17 22.87 10.37
C ARG A 45 7.27 24.14 11.21
N ASN A 46 6.44 25.12 10.90
CA ASN A 46 6.37 26.42 11.60
C ASN A 46 5.44 26.42 12.84
N ASP A 47 4.90 25.26 13.23
CA ASP A 47 3.98 25.09 14.36
C ASP A 47 4.63 24.40 15.57
N PHE A 48 3.91 24.30 16.68
CA PHE A 48 4.27 23.39 17.77
C PHE A 48 4.18 21.93 17.32
N ALA A 49 5.01 21.05 17.84
CA ALA A 49 4.92 19.61 17.56
C ALA A 49 3.65 18.99 18.15
N ARG A 50 2.60 18.87 17.32
CA ARG A 50 1.25 18.43 17.72
C ARG A 50 0.69 17.40 16.72
N PRO A 51 1.19 16.15 16.74
CA PRO A 51 0.84 15.13 15.73
C PRO A 51 -0.66 14.93 15.54
N THR A 52 -1.46 14.96 16.62
CA THR A 52 -2.93 14.86 16.55
C THR A 52 -3.57 16.02 15.78
N VAL A 53 -3.14 17.26 16.07
CA VAL A 53 -3.65 18.47 15.39
C VAL A 53 -3.17 18.50 13.94
N HIS A 54 -1.95 18.05 13.67
CA HIS A 54 -1.37 18.03 12.33
C HIS A 54 -2.03 16.99 11.43
N ALA A 55 -2.26 15.76 11.93
CA ALA A 55 -3.02 14.73 11.20
C ALA A 55 -4.41 15.24 10.81
N ARG A 56 -5.12 15.89 11.74
CA ARG A 56 -6.41 16.51 11.48
C ARG A 56 -6.35 17.66 10.46
N ASN A 57 -5.30 18.49 10.49
CA ASN A 57 -5.12 19.58 9.52
C ASN A 57 -4.79 19.04 8.11
N LEU A 58 -4.01 17.97 8.02
CA LEU A 58 -3.76 17.22 6.78
C LEU A 58 -5.09 16.72 6.21
N PHE A 59 -5.87 16.00 7.00
CA PHE A 59 -7.18 15.51 6.59
C PHE A 59 -8.14 16.62 6.16
N HIS A 60 -8.36 17.65 6.99
CA HIS A 60 -9.32 18.71 6.67
C HIS A 60 -8.92 19.51 5.41
N THR A 61 -7.63 19.73 5.19
CA THR A 61 -7.18 20.36 3.93
C THR A 61 -7.35 19.40 2.76
N SER A 62 -7.12 18.09 2.91
CA SER A 62 -7.42 17.11 1.87
C SER A 62 -8.90 17.09 1.49
N ILE A 63 -9.82 17.11 2.47
CA ILE A 63 -11.27 17.26 2.20
C ILE A 63 -11.52 18.54 1.40
N ALA A 64 -10.92 19.66 1.82
CA ALA A 64 -11.14 20.94 1.17
C ALA A 64 -10.72 20.92 -0.31
N MET A 65 -9.63 20.22 -0.63
CA MET A 65 -9.13 20.09 -2.00
C MET A 65 -9.97 19.08 -2.80
N TYR A 66 -10.27 17.93 -2.21
CA TYR A 66 -11.05 16.87 -2.85
C TYR A 66 -12.48 17.33 -3.17
N ASP A 67 -13.21 17.89 -2.20
CA ASP A 67 -14.58 18.36 -2.43
C ASP A 67 -14.66 19.50 -3.44
N ALA A 68 -13.64 20.38 -3.47
CA ALA A 68 -13.55 21.42 -4.48
C ALA A 68 -13.34 20.84 -5.89
N TRP A 69 -12.66 19.70 -6.00
CA TRP A 69 -12.46 18.97 -7.25
C TRP A 69 -13.70 18.17 -7.66
N ALA A 70 -14.26 17.38 -6.74
CA ALA A 70 -15.41 16.50 -6.92
C ALA A 70 -16.72 17.26 -7.19
N ALA A 71 -16.85 18.51 -6.72
CA ALA A 71 -18.00 19.36 -7.02
C ALA A 71 -18.22 19.62 -8.53
N TYR A 72 -17.22 19.35 -9.36
CA TYR A 72 -17.27 19.47 -10.82
C TYR A 72 -17.08 18.13 -11.54
N ASP A 73 -17.07 17.01 -10.81
CA ASP A 73 -16.92 15.68 -11.36
C ASP A 73 -18.28 14.99 -11.53
N ASP A 74 -18.44 14.19 -12.59
CA ASP A 74 -19.68 13.47 -12.87
C ASP A 74 -19.73 12.09 -12.21
N GLU A 75 -18.57 11.53 -11.87
CA GLU A 75 -18.38 10.21 -11.27
C GLU A 75 -18.18 10.35 -9.75
N ALA A 76 -17.18 11.11 -9.33
CA ALA A 76 -16.81 11.24 -7.93
C ALA A 76 -17.88 11.95 -7.09
N GLU A 77 -18.03 11.52 -5.84
CA GLU A 77 -18.92 12.13 -4.86
C GLU A 77 -18.14 12.96 -3.84
N PRO A 78 -18.59 14.18 -3.49
CA PRO A 78 -17.99 14.93 -2.39
C PRO A 78 -18.11 14.21 -1.05
N PHE A 79 -17.05 14.30 -0.23
CA PHE A 79 -17.01 13.70 1.10
C PHE A 79 -17.81 14.53 2.12
N PHE A 80 -17.73 15.85 2.05
CA PHE A 80 -18.30 16.75 3.07
C PHE A 80 -19.41 17.67 2.52
N LEU A 81 -19.26 18.18 1.30
CA LEU A 81 -20.29 18.98 0.62
C LEU A 81 -21.55 18.16 0.37
N GLY A 82 -22.69 18.68 0.84
CA GLY A 82 -23.99 18.02 0.71
C GLY A 82 -24.22 16.92 1.74
N LYS A 83 -23.28 16.70 2.67
CA LYS A 83 -23.30 15.61 3.63
C LYS A 83 -23.50 16.10 5.07
N GLU A 84 -23.78 15.15 5.96
CA GLU A 84 -23.75 15.34 7.40
C GLU A 84 -22.59 14.50 7.98
N LEU A 85 -21.70 15.14 8.74
CA LEU A 85 -20.55 14.51 9.36
C LEU A 85 -20.47 14.92 10.84
N GLY A 86 -20.45 13.95 11.75
CA GLY A 86 -20.38 14.23 13.20
C GLY A 86 -21.48 15.16 13.72
N GLY A 87 -22.69 15.07 13.15
CA GLY A 87 -23.82 15.97 13.46
C GLY A 87 -23.69 17.39 12.92
N PHE A 88 -22.71 17.67 12.05
CA PHE A 88 -22.59 18.91 11.30
C PHE A 88 -23.08 18.71 9.87
N THR A 89 -24.05 19.50 9.43
CA THR A 89 -24.54 19.49 8.05
C THR A 89 -23.83 20.56 7.22
N CYS A 90 -23.32 20.20 6.04
CA CYS A 90 -22.77 21.14 5.05
C CYS A 90 -23.63 21.16 3.78
N PRO A 91 -24.69 21.99 3.70
CA PRO A 91 -25.61 21.97 2.56
C PRO A 91 -24.95 22.31 1.21
N PHE A 92 -25.20 21.51 0.19
CA PHE A 92 -24.71 21.75 -1.17
C PHE A 92 -25.81 21.47 -2.19
N ASN A 93 -26.06 22.43 -3.09
CA ASN A 93 -27.11 22.32 -4.11
C ASN A 93 -26.55 22.07 -5.51
N GLY A 94 -25.29 21.64 -5.61
CA GLY A 94 -24.55 21.60 -6.87
C GLY A 94 -24.03 22.96 -7.30
N ILE A 95 -23.11 22.93 -8.26
CA ILE A 95 -22.57 24.11 -8.95
C ILE A 95 -22.54 23.82 -10.45
N SER A 96 -22.84 24.83 -11.27
CA SER A 96 -22.73 24.67 -12.72
C SER A 96 -21.26 24.62 -13.14
N ALA A 97 -20.89 23.60 -13.90
CA ALA A 97 -19.56 23.49 -14.50
C ALA A 97 -19.32 24.61 -15.54
N PRO A 98 -18.25 25.40 -15.41
CA PRO A 98 -17.83 26.35 -16.45
C PRO A 98 -17.16 25.62 -17.62
N PRO A 99 -16.93 26.29 -18.76
CA PRO A 99 -16.25 25.68 -19.90
C PRO A 99 -14.83 25.18 -19.60
N ASP A 100 -14.13 25.82 -18.66
CA ASP A 100 -12.80 25.43 -18.20
C ASP A 100 -12.91 24.89 -16.77
N VAL A 101 -13.21 23.60 -16.67
CA VAL A 101 -13.40 22.90 -15.39
C VAL A 101 -12.08 22.82 -14.61
N GLN A 102 -10.95 22.62 -15.30
CA GLN A 102 -9.65 22.54 -14.64
C GLN A 102 -9.31 23.86 -13.93
N ALA A 103 -9.44 25.00 -14.60
CA ALA A 103 -9.21 26.30 -13.97
C ALA A 103 -10.17 26.58 -12.80
N ALA A 104 -11.42 26.10 -12.89
CA ALA A 104 -12.40 26.22 -11.82
C ALA A 104 -12.04 25.38 -10.59
N ARG A 105 -11.62 24.13 -10.80
CA ARG A 105 -11.10 23.25 -9.75
C ARG A 105 -9.89 23.90 -9.07
N GLU A 106 -8.95 24.42 -9.85
CA GLU A 106 -7.75 25.06 -9.31
C GLU A 106 -8.05 26.30 -8.47
N GLU A 107 -8.99 27.13 -8.93
CA GLU A 107 -9.46 28.31 -8.20
C GLU A 107 -10.19 27.93 -6.91
N ALA A 108 -11.15 26.99 -6.96
CA ALA A 108 -11.90 26.54 -5.80
C ALA A 108 -10.98 25.93 -4.73
N ILE A 109 -10.07 25.03 -5.13
CA ILE A 109 -9.05 24.43 -4.25
C ILE A 109 -8.24 25.53 -3.57
N SER A 110 -7.76 26.50 -4.34
CA SER A 110 -6.88 27.55 -3.82
C SER A 110 -7.59 28.45 -2.82
N TYR A 111 -8.83 28.86 -3.09
CA TYR A 111 -9.60 29.63 -2.11
C TYR A 111 -9.92 28.82 -0.86
N ALA A 112 -10.20 27.51 -0.99
CA ALA A 112 -10.48 26.66 0.15
C ALA A 112 -9.25 26.51 1.07
N ALA A 113 -8.12 26.05 0.50
CA ALA A 113 -6.86 25.86 1.22
C ALA A 113 -6.36 27.18 1.83
N TYR A 114 -6.38 28.28 1.08
CA TYR A 114 -5.96 29.59 1.56
C TYR A 114 -6.70 30.04 2.81
N ARG A 115 -8.03 29.89 2.85
CA ARG A 115 -8.85 30.31 4.00
C ARG A 115 -8.66 29.37 5.19
N LEU A 116 -8.65 28.07 4.94
CA LEU A 116 -8.51 27.06 5.98
C LEU A 116 -7.15 27.15 6.66
N LEU A 117 -6.04 27.13 5.91
CA LEU A 117 -4.70 27.18 6.47
C LEU A 117 -4.45 28.47 7.26
N ARG A 118 -4.94 29.61 6.77
CA ARG A 118 -4.85 30.88 7.51
C ARG A 118 -5.58 30.84 8.84
N HIS A 119 -6.70 30.12 8.95
CA HIS A 119 -7.41 29.94 10.21
C HIS A 119 -6.68 28.97 11.14
N ARG A 120 -6.25 27.81 10.64
CA ARG A 120 -5.60 26.76 11.43
C ARG A 120 -4.30 27.21 12.08
N PHE A 121 -3.47 27.94 11.35
CA PHE A 121 -2.13 28.31 11.81
C PHE A 121 -2.03 29.74 12.35
N GLN A 122 -3.15 30.45 12.54
CA GLN A 122 -3.13 31.85 13.02
C GLN A 122 -2.49 32.03 14.40
N ASN A 123 -2.48 30.98 15.23
CA ASN A 123 -1.95 30.97 16.59
C ASN A 123 -0.64 30.16 16.72
N SER A 124 -0.06 29.72 15.60
CA SER A 124 1.20 28.99 15.60
C SER A 124 2.38 29.91 15.97
N PRO A 125 3.48 29.38 16.53
CA PRO A 125 4.71 30.15 16.78
C PRO A 125 5.27 30.86 15.53
N GLY A 126 5.13 30.24 14.35
CA GLY A 126 5.54 30.76 13.05
C GLY A 126 4.45 31.46 12.24
N ALA A 127 3.32 31.86 12.86
CA ALA A 127 2.14 32.35 12.14
C ALA A 127 2.40 33.48 11.12
N ASP A 128 3.35 34.38 11.40
CA ASP A 128 3.70 35.45 10.46
C ASP A 128 4.38 34.93 9.19
N GLU A 129 5.26 33.93 9.32
CA GLU A 129 5.98 33.28 8.22
C GLU A 129 5.04 32.40 7.40
N THR A 130 4.28 31.53 8.07
CA THR A 130 3.23 30.71 7.47
C THR A 130 2.23 31.57 6.68
N ARG A 131 1.74 32.67 7.26
CA ARG A 131 0.83 33.60 6.57
C ARG A 131 1.48 34.25 5.36
N ALA A 132 2.76 34.59 5.43
CA ALA A 132 3.48 35.17 4.30
C ALA A 132 3.62 34.16 3.15
N GLY A 133 4.01 32.91 3.44
CA GLY A 133 4.11 31.83 2.45
C GLY A 133 2.77 31.55 1.76
N ILE A 134 1.70 31.37 2.54
CA ILE A 134 0.34 31.13 2.03
C ILE A 134 -0.16 32.30 1.18
N ASN A 135 0.05 33.56 1.60
CA ASN A 135 -0.32 34.73 0.82
C ASN A 135 0.46 34.82 -0.50
N ASN A 136 1.76 34.50 -0.47
CA ASN A 136 2.61 34.54 -1.66
C ASN A 136 2.16 33.51 -2.69
N LEU A 137 1.91 32.26 -2.28
CA LEU A 137 1.38 31.22 -3.16
C LEU A 137 0.05 31.66 -3.78
N PHE A 138 -0.89 32.13 -2.96
CA PHE A 138 -2.21 32.58 -3.42
C PHE A 138 -2.13 33.70 -4.47
N ILE A 139 -1.24 34.67 -4.28
CA ILE A 139 -1.02 35.78 -5.22
C ILE A 139 -0.28 35.30 -6.48
N GLN A 140 0.68 34.39 -6.36
CA GLN A 140 1.41 33.81 -7.50
C GLN A 140 0.49 33.03 -8.44
N LEU A 141 -0.50 32.33 -7.88
CA LEU A 141 -1.57 31.66 -8.62
C LEU A 141 -2.58 32.65 -9.24
N GLY A 142 -2.47 33.96 -8.97
CA GLY A 142 -3.26 35.01 -9.62
C GLY A 142 -4.58 35.37 -8.92
N TYR A 143 -4.81 34.92 -7.68
CA TYR A 143 -6.09 35.09 -6.99
C TYR A 143 -6.17 36.34 -6.09
N ASP A 144 -7.39 36.84 -5.87
CA ASP A 144 -7.66 38.05 -5.12
C ASP A 144 -7.95 37.76 -3.63
N THR A 145 -7.00 38.13 -2.77
CA THR A 145 -7.14 37.96 -1.32
C THR A 145 -8.37 38.67 -0.72
N ALA A 146 -8.87 39.72 -1.38
CA ALA A 146 -10.02 40.51 -0.95
C ALA A 146 -11.38 39.88 -1.32
N PHE A 147 -11.41 38.90 -2.22
CA PHE A 147 -12.65 38.21 -2.58
C PHE A 147 -13.02 37.17 -1.51
N THR A 148 -14.08 37.45 -0.75
CA THR A 148 -14.53 36.60 0.39
C THR A 148 -15.98 36.14 0.25
N SER A 149 -16.59 36.27 -0.94
CA SER A 149 -17.95 35.77 -1.14
C SER A 149 -17.99 34.26 -0.91
N LYS A 150 -19.07 33.78 -0.31
CA LYS A 150 -19.39 32.34 -0.16
C LYS A 150 -20.60 31.95 -1.02
N ASP A 151 -21.14 32.89 -1.78
CA ASP A 151 -22.29 32.68 -2.65
C ASP A 151 -21.83 32.07 -3.98
N TYR A 152 -21.79 30.74 -4.00
CA TYR A 152 -21.42 29.94 -5.18
C TYR A 152 -22.61 29.70 -6.13
N ALA A 153 -23.83 30.12 -5.79
CA ALA A 153 -25.02 29.86 -6.59
C ALA A 153 -24.97 30.52 -7.99
N THR A 154 -24.06 31.47 -8.17
CA THR A 154 -23.78 32.11 -9.46
C THR A 154 -22.77 31.36 -10.32
N GLY A 155 -22.27 30.21 -9.87
CA GLY A 155 -21.24 29.42 -10.54
C GLY A 155 -19.80 29.89 -10.28
N SER A 156 -19.55 30.64 -9.19
CA SER A 156 -18.22 31.16 -8.86
C SER A 156 -17.36 30.13 -8.13
N PRO A 157 -16.23 29.65 -8.71
CA PRO A 157 -15.35 28.69 -8.07
C PRO A 157 -14.64 29.26 -6.83
N ALA A 158 -14.18 30.51 -6.90
CA ALA A 158 -13.66 31.24 -5.73
C ALA A 158 -14.66 31.28 -4.57
N ALA A 159 -15.96 31.47 -4.86
CA ALA A 159 -16.99 31.51 -3.83
C ALA A 159 -17.26 30.11 -3.26
N LEU A 160 -17.20 29.06 -4.08
CA LEU A 160 -17.26 27.67 -3.64
C LEU A 160 -16.10 27.35 -2.69
N GLY A 161 -14.86 27.69 -3.06
CA GLY A 161 -13.70 27.48 -2.20
C GLY A 161 -13.82 28.18 -0.84
N ASN A 162 -14.24 29.45 -0.82
CA ASN A 162 -14.52 30.17 0.43
C ASN A 162 -15.64 29.50 1.25
N TYR A 163 -16.67 28.95 0.59
CA TYR A 163 -17.78 28.25 1.25
C TYR A 163 -17.31 26.94 1.89
N ILE A 164 -16.53 26.13 1.17
CA ILE A 164 -15.94 24.87 1.68
C ILE A 164 -15.11 25.16 2.94
N ALA A 165 -14.19 26.11 2.86
CA ALA A 165 -13.33 26.45 4.00
C ALA A 165 -14.12 26.94 5.21
N ASP A 166 -15.16 27.75 5.00
CA ASP A 166 -15.99 28.23 6.10
C ASP A 166 -16.73 27.09 6.82
N ASN A 167 -17.26 26.13 6.07
CA ASN A 167 -17.93 24.98 6.67
C ASN A 167 -16.95 24.07 7.41
N LEU A 168 -15.75 23.80 6.86
CA LEU A 168 -14.72 23.02 7.54
C LEU A 168 -14.15 23.72 8.79
N ILE A 169 -14.07 25.05 8.78
CA ILE A 169 -13.72 25.84 9.98
C ILE A 169 -14.80 25.67 11.04
N ASN A 170 -16.08 25.82 10.68
CA ASN A 170 -17.19 25.70 11.62
C ASN A 170 -17.35 24.28 12.17
N PHE A 171 -17.23 23.26 11.31
CA PHE A 171 -17.19 21.85 11.71
C PHE A 171 -16.07 21.60 12.71
N GLY A 172 -14.87 22.13 12.43
CA GLY A 172 -13.72 21.96 13.30
C GLY A 172 -13.88 22.52 14.72
N LEU A 173 -14.81 23.44 14.94
CA LEU A 173 -15.10 23.96 16.28
C LEU A 173 -15.96 23.00 17.12
N GLN A 174 -16.57 21.98 16.52
CA GLN A 174 -17.47 21.03 17.20
C GLN A 174 -17.13 19.55 17.02
N ASP A 175 -16.12 19.21 16.21
CA ASP A 175 -15.72 17.83 15.89
C ASP A 175 -15.06 17.05 17.03
N GLY A 176 -15.08 17.56 18.26
CA GLY A 176 -14.46 16.93 19.43
C GLY A 176 -13.01 17.36 19.71
N ALA A 177 -12.33 18.07 18.80
CA ALA A 177 -10.91 18.42 18.97
C ALA A 177 -10.65 19.52 20.01
N ASN A 178 -11.69 20.19 20.51
CA ASN A 178 -11.59 21.32 21.46
C ASN A 178 -10.76 22.51 20.93
N GLU A 179 -10.81 22.76 19.62
CA GLU A 179 -10.03 23.78 18.93
C GLU A 179 -10.22 25.19 19.49
N GLN A 180 -11.45 25.58 19.83
CA GLN A 180 -11.78 26.89 20.40
C GLN A 180 -11.05 27.20 21.71
N ASN A 181 -10.60 26.18 22.43
CA ASN A 181 -9.83 26.27 23.67
C ASN A 181 -8.36 25.88 23.45
N GLY A 182 -7.88 25.92 22.21
CA GLY A 182 -6.48 25.62 21.87
C GLY A 182 -6.11 24.15 22.06
N TYR A 183 -7.05 23.23 21.85
CA TYR A 183 -6.83 21.78 21.98
C TYR A 183 -6.42 21.34 23.39
N ALA A 184 -6.71 22.17 24.41
CA ALA A 184 -6.32 21.91 25.79
C ALA A 184 -7.02 20.67 26.35
N ASN A 185 -6.30 19.94 27.20
CA ASN A 185 -6.85 18.80 27.94
C ASN A 185 -8.07 19.22 28.75
N GLN A 186 -9.08 18.37 28.76
CA GLN A 186 -10.35 18.70 29.40
C GLN A 186 -10.40 18.24 30.85
N TYR A 187 -9.88 17.04 31.15
CA TYR A 187 -10.02 16.47 32.50
C TYR A 187 -8.89 15.50 32.88
N TYR A 188 -7.99 15.13 31.97
CA TYR A 188 -6.85 14.28 32.32
C TYR A 188 -5.96 14.94 33.39
N ILE A 189 -5.57 14.15 34.39
CA ILE A 189 -4.61 14.52 35.43
C ILE A 189 -3.62 13.36 35.59
N PRO A 190 -2.29 13.61 35.54
CA PRO A 190 -1.30 12.56 35.68
C PRO A 190 -1.37 11.91 37.07
N ALA A 191 -1.22 10.58 37.11
CA ALA A 191 -1.20 9.83 38.36
C ALA A 191 0.11 10.03 39.15
N ASN A 192 1.19 10.38 38.45
CA ASN A 192 2.53 10.50 39.01
C ASN A 192 3.01 11.96 39.06
N PRO A 193 3.80 12.33 40.10
CA PRO A 193 4.49 13.60 40.12
C PRO A 193 5.59 13.63 39.04
N PRO A 194 5.96 14.82 38.53
CA PRO A 194 6.95 14.91 37.47
C PRO A 194 8.35 14.39 37.86
N LEU A 195 9.04 13.77 36.91
CA LEU A 195 10.44 13.39 37.03
C LEU A 195 11.34 14.50 36.44
N ALA A 196 12.40 14.87 37.16
CA ALA A 196 13.48 15.72 36.65
C ALA A 196 14.66 14.84 36.22
N PRO A 197 14.90 14.61 34.91
CA PRO A 197 15.90 13.65 34.43
C PRO A 197 17.35 13.95 34.86
N VAL A 198 17.64 15.21 35.20
CA VAL A 198 18.93 15.67 35.73
C VAL A 198 19.24 15.14 37.14
N ALA A 199 18.22 14.70 37.89
CA ALA A 199 18.40 14.07 39.19
C ALA A 199 18.52 12.54 39.02
N PRO A 200 19.42 11.88 39.78
CA PRO A 200 19.50 10.42 39.81
C PRO A 200 18.21 9.77 40.35
N GLY A 201 17.79 8.69 39.70
CA GLY A 201 16.72 7.80 40.14
C GLY A 201 15.31 8.28 39.75
N ASN A 202 14.32 7.61 40.30
CA ASN A 202 12.90 7.95 40.23
C ASN A 202 12.16 7.63 41.55
N PRO A 203 12.60 8.18 42.70
CA PRO A 203 12.10 7.78 44.02
C PRO A 203 10.66 8.23 44.32
N ASN A 204 10.08 9.06 43.46
CA ASN A 204 8.76 9.66 43.66
C ASN A 204 7.68 9.08 42.73
N LEU A 205 8.00 8.05 41.93
CA LEU A 205 6.99 7.36 41.12
C LEU A 205 5.98 6.66 42.05
N LEU A 206 4.71 7.04 41.96
CA LEU A 206 3.65 6.54 42.85
C LEU A 206 2.89 5.35 42.25
N ASN A 207 2.86 5.26 40.92
CA ASN A 207 2.22 4.19 40.18
C ASN A 207 3.10 3.83 38.97
N PRO A 208 3.81 2.69 38.99
CA PRO A 208 4.73 2.30 37.92
C PRO A 208 4.05 1.82 36.63
N ASN A 209 2.73 1.65 36.67
CA ASN A 209 1.90 1.26 35.54
C ASN A 209 1.23 2.45 34.84
N ARG A 210 1.57 3.69 35.24
CA ARG A 210 0.94 4.92 34.76
C ARG A 210 1.97 5.96 34.36
N TRP A 211 1.66 6.79 33.37
CA TRP A 211 2.57 7.77 32.80
C TRP A 211 3.07 8.76 33.85
N GLN A 212 4.30 9.21 33.65
CA GLN A 212 4.94 10.21 34.48
C GLN A 212 5.41 11.37 33.61
N PRO A 213 4.92 12.60 33.86
CA PRO A 213 5.38 13.76 33.13
C PRO A 213 6.84 14.07 33.47
N LEU A 214 7.56 14.74 32.56
CA LEU A 214 8.92 15.21 32.83
C LEU A 214 8.95 16.72 33.06
N THR A 215 9.77 17.16 34.01
CA THR A 215 10.11 18.57 34.20
C THR A 215 11.53 18.81 33.70
N LEU A 216 11.69 19.73 32.76
CA LEU A 216 12.99 20.13 32.21
C LEU A 216 13.27 21.60 32.51
N ASP A 217 14.54 21.97 32.64
CA ASP A 217 14.95 23.38 32.79
C ASP A 217 14.50 24.21 31.59
N VAL A 218 14.60 23.62 30.40
CA VAL A 218 14.07 24.12 29.13
C VAL A 218 13.52 22.93 28.35
N PHE A 219 12.24 22.96 28.02
CA PHE A 219 11.67 22.05 27.03
C PHE A 219 11.72 22.74 25.66
N ILE A 220 12.22 22.04 24.66
CA ILE A 220 12.15 22.43 23.26
C ILE A 220 11.38 21.30 22.58
N ASP A 221 10.25 21.61 21.94
CA ASP A 221 9.48 20.58 21.24
C ASP A 221 10.24 20.05 20.00
N GLN A 222 9.69 19.03 19.33
CA GLN A 222 10.37 18.43 18.17
C GLN A 222 10.66 19.51 17.13
N SER A 223 9.69 20.37 16.80
CA SER A 223 9.79 21.51 15.88
C SER A 223 10.66 22.69 16.36
N GLY A 224 11.44 22.54 17.44
CA GLY A 224 12.41 23.55 17.87
C GLY A 224 11.83 24.72 18.70
N ASN A 225 10.56 24.67 19.10
CA ASN A 225 9.92 25.74 19.87
C ASN A 225 10.23 25.63 21.37
N VAL A 226 10.70 26.72 21.97
CA VAL A 226 11.02 26.78 23.40
C VAL A 226 9.75 26.96 24.24
N ILE A 227 9.52 26.04 25.18
CA ILE A 227 8.45 26.09 26.19
C ILE A 227 9.08 26.31 27.58
N PRO A 228 9.08 27.55 28.12
CA PRO A 228 9.84 27.90 29.34
C PRO A 228 9.31 27.22 30.62
N LEU A 229 10.21 26.80 31.51
CA LEU A 229 9.93 26.27 32.86
C LEU A 229 8.77 25.28 32.88
N SER A 230 8.90 24.20 32.11
CA SER A 230 7.74 23.40 31.75
C SER A 230 7.85 21.99 32.27
N THR A 231 6.78 21.61 32.95
CA THR A 231 6.26 20.25 32.89
C THR A 231 5.15 20.31 31.84
N PRO A 232 5.43 19.95 30.57
CA PRO A 232 4.40 19.98 29.55
C PRO A 232 3.20 19.13 29.96
N ALA A 233 1.99 19.61 29.67
CA ALA A 233 0.79 18.81 29.86
C ALA A 233 0.78 17.62 28.88
N PHE A 234 0.03 16.56 29.23
CA PHE A 234 -0.21 15.45 28.30
C PHE A 234 -0.81 16.02 27.01
N LEU A 235 -0.24 15.77 25.84
CA LEU A 235 -0.82 16.24 24.58
C LEU A 235 -2.05 15.40 24.18
N SER A 236 -3.24 16.00 24.15
CA SER A 236 -4.48 15.42 23.60
C SER A 236 -4.94 14.05 24.17
N PRO A 237 -4.94 13.81 25.49
CA PRO A 237 -5.33 12.51 26.05
C PRO A 237 -6.80 12.13 25.81
N GLU A 238 -7.64 13.08 25.40
CA GLU A 238 -9.05 12.85 25.09
C GLU A 238 -9.35 12.74 23.58
N TRP A 239 -8.33 12.63 22.72
CA TRP A 239 -8.48 12.76 21.25
C TRP A 239 -9.36 11.68 20.60
N GLY A 240 -9.57 10.54 21.25
CA GLY A 240 -10.48 9.49 20.77
C GLY A 240 -11.94 9.94 20.57
N LYS A 241 -12.31 11.14 21.07
CA LYS A 241 -13.63 11.76 20.86
C LYS A 241 -13.74 12.56 19.56
N VAL A 242 -12.64 12.74 18.83
CA VAL A 242 -12.67 13.46 17.55
C VAL A 242 -13.45 12.64 16.52
N VAL A 243 -14.23 13.30 15.67
CA VAL A 243 -15.02 12.66 14.62
C VAL A 243 -14.09 11.95 13.62
N PRO A 244 -14.23 10.63 13.40
CA PRO A 244 -13.36 9.86 12.51
C PRO A 244 -13.70 10.03 11.03
N PHE A 245 -12.81 9.54 10.16
CA PHE A 245 -12.97 9.42 8.73
C PHE A 245 -13.64 8.09 8.36
N SER A 246 -12.98 6.97 8.63
CA SER A 246 -13.40 5.61 8.30
C SER A 246 -13.64 4.70 9.51
N LEU A 247 -13.20 5.06 10.72
CA LEU A 247 -13.46 4.24 11.93
C LEU A 247 -14.96 4.04 12.18
N GLN A 248 -15.32 2.81 12.53
CA GLN A 248 -16.70 2.37 12.70
C GLN A 248 -17.12 2.30 14.19
N PRO A 249 -18.42 2.48 14.49
CA PRO A 249 -18.92 2.35 15.87
C PRO A 249 -18.65 1.00 16.53
N GLU A 250 -18.49 -0.08 15.75
CA GLU A 250 -18.22 -1.44 16.22
C GLU A 250 -16.81 -1.60 16.79
N GLU A 251 -15.85 -0.78 16.34
CA GLU A 251 -14.46 -0.75 16.84
C GLU A 251 -14.33 0.07 18.13
N LEU A 252 -15.36 0.85 18.50
CA LEU A 252 -15.34 1.79 19.62
C LEU A 252 -15.68 1.11 20.95
N THR A 253 -14.75 1.21 21.89
CA THR A 253 -14.98 0.98 23.32
C THR A 253 -14.95 2.30 24.09
N ILE A 254 -16.02 2.60 24.84
CA ILE A 254 -16.09 3.76 25.72
C ILE A 254 -15.81 3.34 27.16
N ASN A 255 -14.64 3.75 27.64
CA ASN A 255 -14.15 3.48 28.99
C ASN A 255 -14.40 4.67 29.92
N THR A 256 -14.49 4.45 31.24
CA THR A 256 -14.69 5.55 32.21
C THR A 256 -13.69 5.52 33.37
N ARG A 257 -13.07 6.68 33.65
CA ARG A 257 -12.17 6.90 34.79
C ARG A 257 -12.47 8.22 35.48
N GLY A 258 -12.84 8.14 36.76
CA GLY A 258 -13.18 9.33 37.55
C GLY A 258 -14.45 10.06 37.07
N GLY A 259 -15.37 9.35 36.41
CA GLY A 259 -16.59 9.92 35.83
C GLY A 259 -16.41 10.56 34.44
N ASN A 260 -15.20 10.55 33.89
CA ASN A 260 -14.92 11.02 32.54
C ASN A 260 -14.75 9.83 31.58
N GLU A 261 -15.18 10.01 30.33
CA GLU A 261 -15.17 8.98 29.28
C GLU A 261 -13.94 9.07 28.38
N TYR A 262 -13.27 7.95 28.16
CA TYR A 262 -12.19 7.80 27.18
C TYR A 262 -12.69 6.89 26.07
N TRP A 263 -12.64 7.39 24.84
CA TRP A 263 -13.10 6.68 23.65
C TRP A 263 -11.89 6.00 23.02
N VAL A 264 -11.98 4.68 22.82
CA VAL A 264 -10.87 3.83 22.39
C VAL A 264 -11.34 3.03 21.19
N TYR A 265 -10.82 3.36 20.01
CA TYR A 265 -11.00 2.56 18.79
C TYR A 265 -9.86 1.56 18.66
N HIS A 266 -10.13 0.39 18.07
CA HIS A 266 -9.21 -0.75 17.98
C HIS A 266 -8.51 -1.05 19.30
N ASP A 267 -9.28 -1.22 20.39
CA ASP A 267 -8.73 -1.40 21.74
C ASP A 267 -7.85 -2.69 21.80
N PRO A 268 -6.50 -2.57 21.95
CA PRO A 268 -5.60 -3.72 21.94
C PRO A 268 -5.60 -4.49 23.27
N GLY A 269 -6.36 -4.02 24.26
CA GLY A 269 -6.28 -4.52 25.62
C GLY A 269 -5.12 -3.89 26.41
N ALA A 270 -5.02 -4.28 27.68
CA ALA A 270 -4.07 -3.70 28.61
C ALA A 270 -2.62 -4.05 28.24
N PRO A 271 -1.68 -3.08 28.35
CA PRO A 271 -0.26 -3.38 28.29
C PRO A 271 0.18 -4.14 29.54
N PRO A 272 1.34 -4.82 29.51
CA PRO A 272 1.86 -5.55 30.65
C PRO A 272 2.06 -4.64 31.86
N TYR A 273 1.65 -5.09 33.05
CA TYR A 273 1.81 -4.37 34.30
C TYR A 273 2.79 -5.02 35.29
N ILE A 274 3.52 -4.20 36.04
CA ILE A 274 4.39 -4.67 37.12
C ILE A 274 3.61 -4.84 38.42
N ASP A 275 3.85 -5.96 39.13
CA ASP A 275 3.43 -6.23 40.50
C ASP A 275 4.62 -6.09 41.46
N GLU A 276 4.51 -5.14 42.38
CA GLU A 276 5.58 -4.80 43.33
C GLU A 276 5.67 -5.77 44.52
N VAL A 277 4.62 -6.55 44.79
CA VAL A 277 4.50 -7.33 46.03
C VAL A 277 5.26 -8.64 45.94
N ASP A 278 5.04 -9.41 44.88
CA ASP A 278 5.66 -10.72 44.69
C ASP A 278 6.38 -10.88 43.33
N GLY A 279 6.29 -9.87 42.45
CA GLY A 279 6.83 -9.95 41.09
C GLY A 279 6.11 -10.97 40.22
N GLY A 280 4.87 -11.34 40.57
CA GLY A 280 4.01 -12.22 39.79
C GLY A 280 3.32 -11.53 38.62
N GLY A 281 2.36 -12.23 38.00
CA GLY A 281 1.58 -11.72 36.87
C GLY A 281 2.44 -11.41 35.63
N GLU A 282 2.21 -10.25 35.04
CA GLU A 282 2.88 -9.74 33.81
C GLU A 282 4.23 -9.06 34.10
N THR A 283 4.74 -9.14 35.34
CA THR A 283 5.99 -8.48 35.75
C THR A 283 7.21 -8.91 34.92
N GLU A 284 7.24 -10.16 34.47
CA GLU A 284 8.33 -10.62 33.58
C GLU A 284 8.29 -9.91 32.23
N GLU A 285 7.11 -9.85 31.61
CA GLU A 285 6.88 -9.17 30.35
C GLU A 285 7.15 -7.67 30.45
N TYR A 286 6.66 -7.01 31.50
CA TYR A 286 6.95 -5.60 31.79
C TYR A 286 8.48 -5.37 31.85
N ARG A 287 9.19 -6.18 32.64
CA ARG A 287 10.65 -6.02 32.81
C ARG A 287 11.39 -6.25 31.51
N TRP A 288 11.05 -7.30 30.76
CA TRP A 288 11.70 -7.62 29.50
C TRP A 288 11.54 -6.48 28.48
N ASN A 289 10.33 -5.93 28.36
CA ASN A 289 10.02 -4.83 27.44
C ASN A 289 10.92 -3.61 27.66
N PHE A 290 11.05 -3.14 28.89
CA PHE A 290 11.89 -1.98 29.21
C PHE A 290 13.38 -2.33 29.28
N LEU A 291 13.73 -3.57 29.65
CA LEU A 291 15.11 -4.05 29.64
C LEU A 291 15.68 -4.08 28.22
N LEU A 292 14.89 -4.50 27.22
CA LEU A 292 15.31 -4.52 25.82
C LEU A 292 15.73 -3.12 25.37
N VAL A 293 14.93 -2.10 25.68
CA VAL A 293 15.25 -0.68 25.38
C VAL A 293 16.57 -0.26 26.02
N ALA A 294 16.81 -0.65 27.28
CA ALA A 294 18.06 -0.35 27.97
C ALA A 294 19.28 -1.03 27.31
N ILE A 295 19.12 -2.28 26.83
CA ILE A 295 20.18 -3.05 26.18
C ILE A 295 20.48 -2.52 24.78
N TRP A 296 19.46 -2.21 23.97
CA TRP A 296 19.65 -1.65 22.62
C TRP A 296 20.35 -0.29 22.62
N SER A 297 20.29 0.45 23.73
CA SER A 297 21.11 1.65 23.93
C SER A 297 22.63 1.37 23.84
N SER A 298 23.06 0.12 24.06
CA SER A 298 24.47 -0.28 23.88
C SER A 298 24.92 -0.35 22.42
N HIS A 299 23.99 -0.40 21.47
CA HIS A 299 24.27 -0.50 20.04
C HIS A 299 24.67 0.84 19.42
N LEU A 300 24.54 1.95 20.15
CA LEU A 300 24.72 3.32 19.65
C LEU A 300 26.18 3.75 19.50
N ASP A 301 27.15 2.85 19.75
CA ASP A 301 28.57 3.12 19.59
C ASP A 301 29.04 2.78 18.17
N PRO A 302 29.44 3.76 17.34
CA PRO A 302 29.94 3.47 15.99
C PRO A 302 31.30 2.75 16.01
N THR A 303 31.94 2.59 17.17
CA THR A 303 33.28 2.00 17.34
C THR A 303 33.27 0.62 17.98
N ASP A 304 32.10 0.04 18.26
CA ASP A 304 31.99 -1.29 18.89
C ASP A 304 32.45 -2.46 18.00
N GLY A 305 32.70 -2.18 16.72
CA GLY A 305 33.23 -3.13 15.74
C GLY A 305 32.17 -3.99 15.05
N VAL A 306 30.89 -3.79 15.32
CA VAL A 306 29.79 -4.48 14.63
C VAL A 306 29.37 -3.68 13.40
N MET A 307 29.36 -4.39 12.26
CA MET A 307 28.98 -3.83 10.96
C MET A 307 27.72 -4.53 10.46
N TRP A 308 26.77 -3.78 9.93
CA TRP A 308 25.54 -4.30 9.33
C TRP A 308 25.50 -3.97 7.84
N ASP A 309 24.97 -4.90 7.06
CA ASP A 309 24.46 -4.61 5.72
C ASP A 309 23.06 -4.02 5.88
N ILE A 310 22.91 -2.74 5.58
CA ILE A 310 21.63 -2.03 5.70
C ILE A 310 20.91 -1.87 4.35
N SER A 311 21.40 -2.53 3.30
CA SER A 311 20.75 -2.52 2.00
C SER A 311 19.42 -3.28 2.04
N PRO A 312 18.50 -3.02 1.11
CA PRO A 312 17.28 -3.82 1.00
C PRO A 312 17.57 -5.30 0.70
N GLY A 313 18.78 -5.64 0.25
CA GLY A 313 19.25 -7.01 0.06
C GLY A 313 19.40 -7.83 1.34
N ALA A 314 19.57 -7.17 2.48
CA ALA A 314 19.85 -7.79 3.77
C ALA A 314 18.88 -7.38 4.89
N SER A 315 18.10 -6.32 4.69
CA SER A 315 17.18 -5.77 5.69
C SER A 315 15.80 -5.49 5.06
N GLY A 316 14.74 -5.59 5.87
CA GLY A 316 13.35 -5.50 5.42
C GLY A 316 12.75 -6.84 5.01
N ASN A 317 11.60 -6.82 4.32
CA ASN A 317 10.90 -8.00 3.84
C ASN A 317 10.39 -8.95 4.94
N PHE A 318 9.81 -8.42 6.02
CA PHE A 318 9.09 -9.26 6.98
C PHE A 318 7.79 -9.81 6.35
N GLN A 319 7.62 -11.13 6.37
CA GLN A 319 6.51 -11.85 5.70
C GLN A 319 5.62 -12.65 6.66
N GLY A 320 5.81 -12.48 7.98
CA GLY A 320 5.04 -13.19 9.01
C GLY A 320 3.92 -12.34 9.59
N ASP A 321 3.12 -12.96 10.47
CA ASP A 321 2.17 -12.22 11.31
C ASP A 321 2.91 -11.59 12.49
N PHE A 322 2.48 -10.40 12.91
CA PHE A 322 3.00 -9.80 14.14
C PHE A 322 2.59 -10.62 15.36
N PRO A 323 3.50 -10.79 16.35
CA PRO A 323 3.18 -11.58 17.53
C PRO A 323 2.12 -10.90 18.40
N THR A 324 1.25 -11.69 19.01
CA THR A 324 0.19 -11.19 19.92
C THR A 324 0.37 -11.64 21.36
N ASP A 325 1.49 -12.32 21.67
CA ASP A 325 1.81 -12.79 23.02
C ASP A 325 3.29 -12.59 23.38
N PHE A 326 3.60 -12.64 24.66
CA PHE A 326 4.94 -12.35 25.17
C PHE A 326 6.05 -13.23 24.57
N ASN A 327 5.80 -14.52 24.35
CA ASN A 327 6.82 -15.40 23.77
C ASN A 327 7.12 -14.99 22.33
N GLY A 328 6.08 -14.68 21.54
CA GLY A 328 6.24 -14.18 20.19
C GLY A 328 7.02 -12.87 20.14
N PHE A 329 6.87 -11.98 21.13
CA PHE A 329 7.67 -10.74 21.20
C PHE A 329 9.16 -11.06 21.41
N GLN A 330 9.47 -12.06 22.24
CA GLN A 330 10.85 -12.49 22.48
C GLN A 330 11.49 -13.17 21.26
N GLU A 331 10.69 -13.80 20.41
CA GLU A 331 11.12 -14.39 19.14
C GLU A 331 11.27 -13.32 18.04
N PHE A 332 10.42 -12.29 18.05
CA PHE A 332 10.44 -11.22 17.07
C PHE A 332 11.60 -10.24 17.29
N TYR A 333 11.83 -9.80 18.53
CA TYR A 333 12.90 -8.84 18.83
C TYR A 333 14.12 -9.54 19.43
N ASP A 334 15.25 -9.44 18.73
CA ASP A 334 16.51 -9.94 19.29
C ASP A 334 16.99 -9.03 20.43
N LEU A 335 17.02 -9.58 21.64
CA LEU A 335 17.39 -8.84 22.85
C LEU A 335 18.82 -8.27 22.79
N LEU A 336 19.77 -9.01 22.21
CA LEU A 336 21.20 -8.69 22.29
C LEU A 336 21.76 -8.14 20.99
N ASP A 337 21.38 -8.74 19.87
CA ASP A 337 21.88 -8.38 18.55
C ASP A 337 21.03 -7.28 17.89
N GLY A 338 19.80 -7.08 18.37
CA GLY A 338 18.90 -6.04 17.89
C GLY A 338 18.22 -6.37 16.57
N GLY A 339 17.27 -5.52 16.17
CA GLY A 339 16.48 -5.70 14.96
C GLY A 339 15.28 -6.64 15.14
N ASP A 340 14.75 -7.08 14.00
CA ASP A 340 13.59 -7.96 13.87
C ASP A 340 13.94 -9.13 12.90
N PRO A 341 13.03 -10.08 12.61
CA PRO A 341 13.37 -11.27 11.82
C PRO A 341 13.36 -11.02 10.30
N SER A 342 13.40 -9.76 9.86
CA SER A 342 13.51 -9.36 8.46
C SER A 342 14.74 -9.94 7.77
N GLY A 343 14.56 -10.45 6.54
CA GLY A 343 15.60 -11.16 5.79
C GLY A 343 16.10 -10.46 4.51
N GLY A 344 15.48 -9.35 4.12
CA GLY A 344 15.78 -8.61 2.90
C GLY A 344 15.14 -9.18 1.62
N HIS A 345 15.23 -8.40 0.55
CA HIS A 345 14.80 -8.69 -0.81
C HIS A 345 16.02 -9.07 -1.67
N PRO A 346 16.14 -10.30 -2.20
CA PRO A 346 17.34 -10.69 -2.94
C PRO A 346 17.51 -9.94 -4.27
N LEU A 347 16.41 -9.49 -4.88
CA LEU A 347 16.38 -8.79 -6.17
C LEU A 347 15.40 -7.63 -6.11
N ASN A 348 15.73 -6.54 -6.80
CA ASN A 348 14.80 -5.46 -7.10
C ASN A 348 13.85 -5.93 -8.22
N PRO A 349 12.51 -5.93 -8.01
CA PRO A 349 11.56 -6.48 -8.97
C PRO A 349 11.43 -5.66 -10.26
N HIS A 350 11.75 -4.36 -10.24
CA HIS A 350 11.67 -3.48 -11.41
C HIS A 350 12.90 -3.57 -12.29
N THR A 351 14.09 -3.81 -11.71
CA THR A 351 15.35 -3.89 -12.46
C THR A 351 15.82 -5.31 -12.73
N GLY A 352 15.35 -6.30 -11.95
CA GLY A 352 15.82 -7.68 -11.99
C GLY A 352 17.25 -7.89 -11.46
N LEU A 353 17.86 -6.85 -10.86
CA LEU A 353 19.22 -6.89 -10.32
C LEU A 353 19.21 -7.06 -8.79
N PRO A 354 20.25 -7.68 -8.20
CA PRO A 354 20.40 -7.71 -6.75
C PRO A 354 20.61 -6.30 -6.19
N TYR A 355 20.12 -6.05 -4.97
CA TYR A 355 20.46 -4.83 -4.25
C TYR A 355 21.93 -4.86 -3.85
N GLU A 356 22.62 -3.73 -4.02
CA GLU A 356 24.03 -3.60 -3.68
C GLU A 356 24.20 -3.52 -2.14
N PRO A 357 25.06 -4.38 -1.53
CA PRO A 357 25.32 -4.35 -0.10
C PRO A 357 25.82 -2.99 0.40
N GLN A 358 25.31 -2.55 1.56
CA GLN A 358 25.72 -1.31 2.21
C GLN A 358 26.20 -1.58 3.63
N ILE A 359 27.51 -1.83 3.77
CA ILE A 359 28.11 -2.22 5.05
C ILE A 359 28.50 -0.98 5.87
N VAL A 360 27.79 -0.73 6.98
CA VAL A 360 28.00 0.43 7.86
C VAL A 360 28.13 0.02 9.33
N PRO A 361 28.77 0.83 10.21
CA PRO A 361 28.77 0.57 11.64
C PRO A 361 27.34 0.58 12.20
N ARG A 362 26.97 -0.41 13.02
CA ARG A 362 25.60 -0.49 13.55
C ARG A 362 25.22 0.75 14.36
N GLY A 363 26.18 1.33 15.09
CA GLY A 363 25.96 2.54 15.88
C GLY A 363 25.73 3.79 15.04
N ASP A 364 26.24 3.85 13.81
CA ASP A 364 25.86 4.92 12.88
C ASP A 364 24.43 4.71 12.38
N TYR A 365 24.10 3.49 11.94
CA TYR A 365 22.75 3.18 11.48
C TYR A 365 21.68 3.42 12.54
N ALA A 366 21.85 2.88 13.75
CA ALA A 366 20.87 3.02 14.83
C ALA A 366 20.64 4.48 15.24
N ARG A 367 21.71 5.31 15.29
CA ARG A 367 21.59 6.75 15.60
C ARG A 367 20.94 7.54 14.47
N VAL A 368 21.33 7.28 13.21
CA VAL A 368 20.70 7.92 12.04
C VAL A 368 19.22 7.57 11.98
N LEU A 369 18.88 6.30 12.16
CA LEU A 369 17.51 5.83 12.13
C LEU A 369 16.67 6.49 13.23
N ALA A 370 17.19 6.56 14.46
CA ALA A 370 16.53 7.19 15.60
C ALA A 370 16.26 8.69 15.39
N GLU A 371 17.15 9.42 14.71
CA GLU A 371 17.00 10.85 14.43
C GLU A 371 16.14 11.13 13.20
N PHE A 372 16.28 10.34 12.12
CA PHE A 372 15.48 10.47 10.90
C PHE A 372 13.99 10.37 11.20
N TRP A 373 13.58 9.29 11.89
CA TRP A 373 12.18 9.07 12.27
C TRP A 373 11.76 9.77 13.57
N ALA A 374 12.63 10.60 14.18
CA ALA A 374 12.21 11.54 15.23
C ALA A 374 11.73 12.88 14.68
N ASP A 375 11.84 13.06 13.36
CA ASP A 375 11.42 14.22 12.58
C ASP A 375 12.06 15.57 12.94
N GLY A 376 13.05 15.65 13.84
CA GLY A 376 13.92 16.84 14.02
C GLY A 376 13.25 18.22 14.26
N PRO A 377 14.02 19.33 14.29
CA PRO A 377 13.50 20.72 14.41
C PRO A 377 12.73 21.23 13.20
N ASP A 378 12.91 20.61 12.04
CA ASP A 378 12.18 20.95 10.80
C ASP A 378 10.99 19.97 10.57
N SER A 379 10.46 19.40 11.68
CA SER A 379 9.46 18.34 11.69
C SER A 379 8.13 18.72 11.04
N GLU A 380 7.68 17.91 10.08
CA GLU A 380 6.29 17.83 9.65
C GLU A 380 5.44 16.93 10.59
N THR A 381 6.03 16.44 11.68
CA THR A 381 5.55 15.36 12.57
C THR A 381 5.29 14.04 11.84
N PRO A 382 5.11 12.91 12.53
CA PRO A 382 4.92 11.62 11.87
C PRO A 382 3.83 11.58 10.78
N PRO A 383 2.64 12.18 10.96
CA PRO A 383 1.65 12.20 9.87
C PRO A 383 2.11 13.00 8.65
N GLY A 384 2.83 14.12 8.83
CA GLY A 384 3.33 14.93 7.71
C GLY A 384 4.55 14.30 7.02
N HIS A 385 5.34 13.50 7.73
CA HIS A 385 6.43 12.72 7.14
C HIS A 385 5.91 11.80 6.03
N TRP A 386 4.78 11.11 6.26
CA TRP A 386 4.17 10.24 5.25
C TRP A 386 3.58 11.00 4.06
N PHE A 387 3.14 12.24 4.24
CA PHE A 387 2.80 13.12 3.11
C PHE A 387 4.04 13.53 2.31
N THR A 388 5.19 13.72 2.97
CA THR A 388 6.46 13.99 2.28
C THR A 388 6.92 12.77 1.48
N ILE A 389 6.75 11.56 2.01
CA ILE A 389 7.00 10.30 1.28
C ILE A 389 6.03 10.17 0.11
N LEU A 390 4.72 10.41 0.30
CA LEU A 390 3.74 10.39 -0.79
C LEU A 390 4.12 11.38 -1.90
N ASN A 391 4.53 12.59 -1.54
CA ASN A 391 5.00 13.58 -2.50
C ASN A 391 6.26 13.11 -3.26
N TYR A 392 7.21 12.49 -2.57
CA TYR A 392 8.38 11.86 -3.20
C TYR A 392 7.97 10.79 -4.22
N VAL A 393 6.98 9.95 -3.88
CA VAL A 393 6.43 8.92 -4.78
C VAL A 393 5.71 9.56 -5.96
N ASN A 394 4.86 10.56 -5.73
CA ASN A 394 4.09 11.27 -6.77
C ASN A 394 5.00 11.96 -7.80
N ASP A 395 6.15 12.44 -7.34
CA ASP A 395 7.14 13.16 -8.16
C ASP A 395 8.12 12.19 -8.86
N HIS A 396 8.05 10.87 -8.57
CA HIS A 396 8.95 9.87 -9.14
C HIS A 396 8.61 9.57 -10.61
N PRO A 397 9.59 9.61 -11.54
CA PRO A 397 9.33 9.46 -12.97
C PRO A 397 8.80 8.08 -13.40
N ASP A 398 9.08 7.04 -12.61
CA ASP A 398 8.61 5.67 -12.89
C ASP A 398 7.21 5.37 -12.30
N LEU A 399 6.60 6.31 -11.56
CA LEU A 399 5.24 6.13 -11.09
C LEU A 399 4.25 6.28 -12.26
N VAL A 400 3.41 5.27 -12.47
CA VAL A 400 2.24 5.37 -13.34
C VAL A 400 1.02 5.62 -12.44
N LYS A 401 0.44 6.81 -12.53
CA LYS A 401 -0.65 7.28 -11.66
C LYS A 401 -1.98 6.61 -12.02
N ARG A 402 -2.16 5.37 -11.57
CA ARG A 402 -3.39 4.57 -11.66
C ARG A 402 -3.86 4.27 -10.25
N PHE A 403 -5.09 4.64 -9.90
CA PHE A 403 -5.60 4.35 -8.56
C PHE A 403 -5.67 2.83 -8.38
N ASN A 404 -5.13 2.32 -7.27
CA ASN A 404 -4.99 0.88 -7.05
C ASN A 404 -4.11 0.15 -8.06
N GLY A 405 -3.28 0.87 -8.83
CA GLY A 405 -2.53 0.31 -9.97
C GLY A 405 -3.40 -0.07 -11.18
N GLN A 406 -4.71 0.20 -11.13
CA GLN A 406 -5.72 -0.22 -12.09
C GLN A 406 -6.46 0.98 -12.73
N GLY A 407 -7.40 0.70 -13.64
CA GLY A 407 -8.19 1.73 -14.30
C GLY A 407 -7.35 2.67 -15.18
N PRO A 408 -7.88 3.82 -15.63
CA PRO A 408 -7.17 4.77 -16.49
C PRO A 408 -6.01 5.50 -15.77
N VAL A 409 -5.05 6.02 -16.55
CA VAL A 409 -4.02 6.92 -16.00
C VAL A 409 -4.68 8.25 -15.62
N LEU A 410 -4.50 8.65 -14.36
CA LEU A 410 -5.06 9.88 -13.80
C LEU A 410 -4.16 11.08 -14.08
N GLU A 411 -4.80 12.23 -14.30
CA GLU A 411 -4.10 13.52 -14.35
C GLU A 411 -3.56 13.90 -12.97
N ASP A 412 -2.47 14.67 -12.93
CA ASP A 412 -1.75 14.99 -11.69
C ASP A 412 -2.66 15.56 -10.59
N LEU A 413 -3.57 16.47 -10.95
CA LEU A 413 -4.47 17.09 -9.99
C LEU A 413 -5.45 16.08 -9.39
N GLU A 414 -5.99 15.18 -10.20
CA GLU A 414 -6.93 14.15 -9.74
C GLU A 414 -6.22 13.13 -8.84
N TRP A 415 -5.05 12.65 -9.26
CA TRP A 415 -4.21 11.78 -8.44
C TRP A 415 -3.94 12.40 -7.07
N ASP A 416 -3.47 13.65 -7.04
CA ASP A 416 -3.09 14.31 -5.79
C ASP A 416 -4.27 14.48 -4.83
N VAL A 417 -5.45 14.91 -5.31
CA VAL A 417 -6.61 15.08 -4.42
C VAL A 417 -7.15 13.75 -3.88
N LYS A 418 -7.16 12.68 -4.70
CA LYS A 418 -7.56 11.35 -4.27
C LYS A 418 -6.55 10.79 -3.25
N ALA A 419 -5.26 10.80 -3.58
CA ALA A 419 -4.18 10.33 -2.72
C ALA A 419 -4.13 11.07 -1.37
N TYR A 420 -4.27 12.40 -1.37
CA TYR A 420 -4.25 13.18 -0.15
C TYR A 420 -5.49 12.97 0.72
N LEU A 421 -6.68 12.75 0.14
CA LEU A 421 -7.86 12.40 0.93
C LEU A 421 -7.64 11.06 1.62
N THR A 422 -7.18 10.04 0.89
CA THR A 422 -6.94 8.70 1.43
C THR A 422 -5.91 8.72 2.56
N LEU A 423 -4.71 9.25 2.31
CA LEU A 423 -3.66 9.30 3.33
C LEU A 423 -4.05 10.22 4.48
N GLY A 424 -4.67 11.36 4.19
CA GLY A 424 -5.14 12.32 5.21
C GLY A 424 -6.14 11.68 6.16
N GLY A 425 -7.13 10.96 5.62
CA GLY A 425 -8.12 10.22 6.39
C GLY A 425 -7.48 9.14 7.27
N ALA A 426 -6.59 8.32 6.70
CA ALA A 426 -5.89 7.27 7.43
C ALA A 426 -5.08 7.83 8.62
N VAL A 427 -4.27 8.87 8.41
CA VAL A 427 -3.49 9.45 9.51
C VAL A 427 -4.39 10.15 10.54
N HIS A 428 -5.51 10.73 10.14
CA HIS A 428 -6.47 11.31 11.08
C HIS A 428 -7.07 10.24 12.01
N ASP A 429 -7.43 9.09 11.46
CA ASP A 429 -7.98 7.98 12.24
C ASP A 429 -6.95 7.31 13.13
N VAL A 430 -5.70 7.18 12.66
CA VAL A 430 -4.57 6.79 13.52
C VAL A 430 -4.45 7.72 14.73
N ALA A 431 -4.59 9.03 14.53
CA ALA A 431 -4.51 9.99 15.63
C ALA A 431 -5.62 9.75 16.67
N ILE A 432 -6.84 9.43 16.23
CA ILE A 432 -8.00 9.14 17.08
C ILE A 432 -7.75 7.87 17.89
N SER A 433 -7.40 6.76 17.22
CA SER A 433 -7.17 5.47 17.85
C SER A 433 -5.99 5.52 18.82
N ALA A 434 -4.81 5.97 18.36
CA ALA A 434 -3.61 5.97 19.18
C ALA A 434 -3.72 6.88 20.40
N TRP A 435 -4.28 8.10 20.28
CA TRP A 435 -4.44 8.99 21.44
C TRP A 435 -5.60 8.61 22.36
N GLY A 436 -6.65 7.95 21.84
CA GLY A 436 -7.68 7.31 22.66
C GLY A 436 -7.08 6.24 23.58
N ILE A 437 -6.30 5.33 23.00
CA ILE A 437 -5.56 4.27 23.72
C ILE A 437 -4.58 4.88 24.73
N LYS A 438 -3.74 5.83 24.31
CA LYS A 438 -2.78 6.52 25.20
C LYS A 438 -3.45 7.22 26.37
N GLY A 439 -4.59 7.87 26.14
CA GLY A 439 -5.35 8.55 27.18
C GLY A 439 -5.96 7.58 28.19
N TRP A 440 -6.51 6.47 27.70
CA TRP A 440 -7.12 5.44 28.55
C TRP A 440 -6.10 4.67 29.37
N TYR A 441 -5.16 3.98 28.71
CA TYR A 441 -4.18 3.14 29.39
C TYR A 441 -3.15 3.97 30.15
N ASP A 442 -2.84 5.17 29.66
CA ASP A 442 -1.96 6.13 30.33
C ASP A 442 -0.64 5.45 30.75
N TYR A 443 -0.05 4.68 29.84
CA TYR A 443 1.09 3.81 30.14
C TYR A 443 2.43 4.57 30.21
N LEU A 444 3.35 4.03 31.01
CA LEU A 444 4.63 4.64 31.34
C LEU A 444 5.61 4.64 30.14
N ARG A 445 6.63 5.52 30.19
CA ARG A 445 7.75 5.61 29.24
C ARG A 445 9.02 4.91 29.78
N PRO A 446 9.95 4.47 28.90
CA PRO A 446 11.15 3.74 29.32
C PRO A 446 12.01 4.44 30.37
N ILE A 447 12.25 5.76 30.26
CA ILE A 447 13.08 6.48 31.25
C ILE A 447 12.53 6.36 32.67
N SER A 448 11.21 6.42 32.84
CA SER A 448 10.58 6.30 34.14
C SER A 448 10.63 4.85 34.64
N ALA A 449 10.38 3.86 33.78
CA ALA A 449 10.38 2.43 34.13
C ALA A 449 11.77 1.96 34.53
N ILE A 450 12.76 2.20 33.67
CA ILE A 450 14.14 1.74 33.85
C ILE A 450 14.72 2.33 35.14
N ARG A 451 14.55 3.64 35.36
CA ARG A 451 15.03 4.28 36.59
C ARG A 451 14.28 3.80 37.84
N TYR A 452 12.98 3.54 37.72
CA TYR A 452 12.20 3.00 38.83
C TYR A 452 12.66 1.59 39.23
N MET A 453 12.76 0.67 38.26
CA MET A 453 13.25 -0.69 38.51
C MET A 453 14.69 -0.68 39.04
N ALA A 454 15.54 0.23 38.56
CA ALA A 454 16.90 0.40 39.04
C ALA A 454 16.98 0.86 40.51
N ASP A 455 16.08 1.75 40.94
CA ASP A 455 16.00 2.22 42.34
C ASP A 455 15.56 1.10 43.29
N LEU A 456 14.70 0.19 42.83
CA LEU A 456 14.31 -1.01 43.59
C LEU A 456 15.49 -1.99 43.74
N GLY A 457 16.36 -2.08 42.74
CA GLY A 457 17.53 -2.94 42.73
C GLY A 457 17.45 -4.02 41.66
N GLN A 458 18.19 -5.13 41.83
CA GLN A 458 18.20 -6.22 40.87
C GLN A 458 17.18 -7.31 41.20
N SER A 459 16.69 -8.04 40.20
CA SER A 459 15.65 -9.06 40.38
C SER A 459 16.04 -10.48 39.98
N SER A 460 17.31 -10.73 39.65
CA SER A 460 17.78 -12.03 39.14
C SER A 460 18.18 -13.01 40.23
N ASP A 461 18.76 -12.55 41.34
CA ASP A 461 19.28 -13.44 42.38
C ASP A 461 18.99 -12.90 43.80
N PRO A 462 18.12 -13.54 44.60
CA PRO A 462 17.82 -13.12 45.97
C PRO A 462 19.01 -13.22 46.94
N GLY A 463 20.09 -13.91 46.57
CA GLY A 463 21.33 -13.98 47.33
C GLY A 463 22.31 -12.83 47.08
N LEU A 464 22.09 -12.01 46.04
CA LEU A 464 22.92 -10.85 45.73
C LEU A 464 22.42 -9.57 46.43
N PRO A 465 23.30 -8.57 46.64
CA PRO A 465 22.90 -7.28 47.20
C PRO A 465 21.76 -6.61 46.43
N ASN A 466 20.96 -5.81 47.13
CA ASN A 466 19.86 -5.01 46.58
C ASN A 466 18.90 -5.82 45.71
N TYR A 467 18.52 -7.02 46.17
CA TYR A 467 17.47 -7.79 45.51
C TYR A 467 16.09 -7.18 45.75
N HIS A 468 15.29 -7.08 44.69
CA HIS A 468 13.87 -6.80 44.74
C HIS A 468 13.12 -7.59 43.65
N PRO A 469 11.98 -8.25 43.92
CA PRO A 469 11.26 -9.04 42.92
C PRO A 469 10.81 -8.21 41.70
N ALA A 470 10.44 -6.95 41.91
CA ALA A 470 10.10 -5.97 40.87
C ALA A 470 11.30 -5.10 40.40
N GLY A 471 12.54 -5.49 40.78
CA GLY A 471 13.75 -4.82 40.32
C GLY A 471 14.08 -5.12 38.86
N ILE A 472 15.20 -4.58 38.36
CA ILE A 472 15.68 -4.82 36.99
C ILE A 472 16.48 -6.14 36.91
N PRO A 473 16.28 -6.97 35.87
CA PRO A 473 17.05 -8.19 35.70
C PRO A 473 18.54 -7.91 35.38
N LEU A 474 19.45 -8.69 35.98
CA LEU A 474 20.87 -8.73 35.62
C LEU A 474 21.07 -9.49 34.30
N VAL A 475 21.88 -8.91 33.41
CA VAL A 475 22.27 -9.48 32.13
C VAL A 475 23.79 -9.30 31.99
N PRO A 476 24.61 -10.35 32.06
CA PRO A 476 26.06 -10.23 32.02
C PRO A 476 26.55 -9.39 30.83
N GLY A 477 27.42 -8.40 31.09
CA GLY A 477 27.92 -7.48 30.07
C GLY A 477 27.02 -6.30 29.73
N TYR A 478 25.76 -6.29 30.19
CA TYR A 478 24.79 -5.23 29.87
C TYR A 478 24.14 -4.60 31.12
N VAL A 479 23.73 -5.43 32.09
CA VAL A 479 23.11 -5.01 33.36
C VAL A 479 23.78 -5.74 34.51
N GLU A 480 24.51 -5.00 35.33
CA GLU A 480 25.35 -5.57 36.38
C GLU A 480 25.23 -4.78 37.69
N LEU A 481 25.76 -5.36 38.77
CA LEU A 481 25.96 -4.64 40.02
C LEU A 481 27.27 -3.86 39.99
N VAL A 482 27.24 -2.64 40.52
CA VAL A 482 28.44 -1.86 40.82
C VAL A 482 29.25 -2.56 41.91
N THR A 483 30.54 -2.72 41.67
CA THR A 483 31.49 -3.42 42.53
C THR A 483 32.54 -2.46 43.09
N ALA A 484 33.27 -2.88 44.13
CA ALA A 484 34.37 -2.08 44.67
C ALA A 484 35.58 -1.97 43.72
N SER A 485 35.65 -2.83 42.69
CA SER A 485 36.64 -2.76 41.61
C SER A 485 36.27 -1.81 40.49
N ASP A 486 35.02 -1.34 40.42
CA ASP A 486 34.58 -0.43 39.37
C ASP A 486 35.25 0.96 39.48
N PRO A 487 35.33 1.72 38.37
CA PRO A 487 35.80 3.10 38.38
C PRO A 487 35.10 3.99 39.41
N LEU A 488 35.80 5.01 39.91
CA LEU A 488 35.27 5.97 40.90
C LEU A 488 33.95 6.62 40.45
N LEU A 489 33.79 6.88 39.15
CA LEU A 489 32.56 7.47 38.57
C LEU A 489 31.33 6.57 38.76
N LEU A 490 31.51 5.26 38.91
CA LEU A 490 30.44 4.30 39.15
C LEU A 490 30.26 4.01 40.64
N ARG A 491 31.34 3.64 41.35
CA ARG A 491 31.25 3.21 42.77
C ARG A 491 31.15 4.35 43.77
N GLY A 492 31.49 5.57 43.36
CA GLY A 492 31.62 6.72 44.24
C GLY A 492 32.93 6.71 45.05
N PHE A 493 33.24 7.82 45.72
CA PHE A 493 34.52 7.98 46.44
C PHE A 493 34.64 7.07 47.65
N ASN A 494 33.50 6.78 48.29
CA ASN A 494 33.37 6.00 49.52
C ASN A 494 32.68 4.64 49.29
N ASN A 495 32.62 4.15 48.04
CA ASN A 495 31.86 2.95 47.67
C ASN A 495 30.35 3.06 47.95
N GLU A 496 29.81 4.28 48.00
CA GLU A 496 28.40 4.56 48.31
C GLU A 496 27.42 4.02 47.26
N HIS A 497 27.89 3.63 46.09
CA HIS A 497 27.09 3.04 45.01
C HIS A 497 27.34 1.55 44.81
N VAL A 498 28.23 0.91 45.57
CA VAL A 498 28.46 -0.54 45.47
C VAL A 498 27.18 -1.30 45.80
N GLY A 499 26.81 -2.24 44.93
CA GLY A 499 25.56 -2.99 44.98
C GLY A 499 24.39 -2.32 44.24
N LYS A 500 24.50 -1.07 43.80
CA LYS A 500 23.50 -0.49 42.87
C LYS A 500 23.65 -1.11 41.48
N VAL A 501 22.62 -0.96 40.65
CA VAL A 501 22.64 -1.43 39.26
C VAL A 501 23.37 -0.43 38.35
N LYS A 502 24.19 -0.95 37.44
CA LYS A 502 24.82 -0.24 36.32
C LYS A 502 24.36 -0.84 34.98
N LEU A 503 24.27 0.00 33.95
CA LEU A 503 23.90 -0.35 32.58
C LEU A 503 25.06 -0.03 31.64
N TYR A 504 25.29 -0.89 30.65
CA TYR A 504 26.17 -0.60 29.52
C TYR A 504 25.31 0.00 28.40
N ALA A 505 25.33 1.32 28.25
CA ALA A 505 24.38 2.07 27.42
C ALA A 505 25.01 3.38 26.92
N TRP A 506 24.32 4.11 26.04
CA TRP A 506 24.69 5.48 25.67
C TRP A 506 24.84 6.34 26.92
N ARG A 507 25.96 7.06 27.03
CA ARG A 507 26.36 7.68 28.30
C ARG A 507 25.54 8.91 28.68
N GLY A 508 24.76 9.43 27.76
CA GLY A 508 23.84 10.53 28.01
C GLY A 508 24.43 11.92 27.76
N PRO A 509 23.58 12.95 27.89
CA PRO A 509 23.92 14.33 27.53
C PRO A 509 25.05 14.95 28.36
N ASP A 510 25.34 14.43 29.55
CA ASP A 510 26.44 14.93 30.41
C ASP A 510 27.83 14.76 29.77
N TYR A 511 27.96 13.92 28.74
CA TYR A 511 29.19 13.70 27.99
C TYR A 511 29.30 14.56 26.73
N ILE A 512 28.26 15.35 26.40
CA ILE A 512 28.19 16.20 25.20
C ILE A 512 28.19 17.67 25.64
N ASN A 513 29.29 18.39 25.39
CA ASN A 513 29.34 19.84 25.64
C ASN A 513 28.97 20.64 24.40
N ASP A 514 29.45 20.21 23.23
CA ASP A 514 29.11 20.76 21.92
C ASP A 514 28.68 19.62 20.98
N PRO A 515 27.37 19.48 20.67
CA PRO A 515 26.86 18.39 19.84
C PRO A 515 27.39 18.40 18.40
N ALA A 516 28.10 19.46 17.96
CA ALA A 516 28.72 19.49 16.65
C ALA A 516 30.08 18.77 16.58
N VAL A 517 30.70 18.46 17.72
CA VAL A 517 32.07 17.89 17.78
C VAL A 517 32.28 16.87 18.90
N ASP A 518 31.31 16.70 19.80
CA ASP A 518 31.36 15.72 20.87
C ASP A 518 30.40 14.56 20.56
N ASP A 519 30.82 13.34 20.90
CA ASP A 519 29.99 12.14 21.00
C ASP A 519 29.98 11.63 22.46
N ALA A 520 28.83 11.16 22.96
CA ALA A 520 28.78 10.62 24.32
C ALA A 520 29.43 9.22 24.41
N GLY A 521 29.39 8.48 23.30
CA GLY A 521 29.73 7.08 23.22
C GLY A 521 28.88 6.18 24.11
N VAL A 522 29.23 4.90 24.15
CA VAL A 522 28.61 3.90 25.05
C VAL A 522 29.56 3.54 26.19
N GLY A 523 28.99 3.21 27.34
CA GLY A 523 29.77 2.65 28.44
C GLY A 523 28.94 2.34 29.66
N TRP A 524 29.63 1.88 30.71
CA TRP A 524 28.99 1.66 32.00
C TRP A 524 28.56 2.98 32.63
N ILE A 525 27.27 3.13 32.88
CA ILE A 525 26.64 4.20 33.65
C ILE A 525 25.86 3.61 34.83
N ARG A 526 25.63 4.41 35.87
CA ARG A 526 24.68 4.01 36.93
C ARG A 526 23.27 4.02 36.34
N ALA A 527 22.49 2.97 36.58
CA ALA A 527 21.16 2.81 35.98
C ALA A 527 20.18 3.95 36.38
N GLU A 528 20.34 4.49 37.58
CA GLU A 528 19.61 5.67 38.08
C GLU A 528 19.84 6.94 37.24
N ASN A 529 20.88 6.97 36.40
CA ASN A 529 21.21 8.07 35.48
C ASN A 529 20.96 7.69 34.02
N TRP A 530 20.22 6.63 33.72
CA TRP A 530 19.96 6.24 32.33
C TRP A 530 19.16 7.30 31.58
N TRP A 531 19.49 7.50 30.31
CA TRP A 531 18.85 8.45 29.41
C TRP A 531 18.53 7.77 28.07
N PRO A 532 17.36 8.04 27.46
CA PRO A 532 17.10 7.66 26.08
C PRO A 532 18.00 8.49 25.14
N TYR A 533 18.31 7.95 23.95
CA TYR A 533 19.09 8.67 22.92
C TYR A 533 18.24 9.81 22.33
N GLN A 534 18.27 10.94 23.03
CA GLN A 534 17.44 12.11 22.80
C GLN A 534 18.14 13.37 23.31
N ARG A 535 17.71 14.55 22.85
CA ARG A 535 18.22 15.83 23.35
C ARG A 535 17.83 16.05 24.82
N PRO A 536 18.69 16.70 25.64
CA PRO A 536 18.35 17.07 27.01
C PRO A 536 17.12 18.00 27.14
N SER A 537 16.77 18.73 26.09
CA SER A 537 15.58 19.58 26.02
C SER A 537 14.31 18.85 25.54
N PHE A 538 14.41 17.60 25.09
CA PHE A 538 13.30 16.78 24.62
C PHE A 538 13.58 15.30 24.90
N VAL A 539 13.36 14.85 26.14
CA VAL A 539 13.79 13.51 26.57
C VAL A 539 12.82 12.41 26.15
N THR A 540 11.52 12.72 26.18
CA THR A 540 10.45 11.87 25.67
C THR A 540 9.28 12.80 25.32
N PRO A 541 8.42 12.43 24.35
CA PRO A 541 7.23 13.21 24.05
C PRO A 541 6.30 13.36 25.26
N PRO A 542 5.57 14.48 25.39
CA PRO A 542 4.75 14.79 26.57
C PRO A 542 3.40 14.07 26.53
N PHE A 543 3.42 12.73 26.42
CA PHE A 543 2.25 11.86 26.44
C PHE A 543 2.65 10.40 26.71
N ALA A 544 1.68 9.58 27.11
CA ALA A 544 1.85 8.16 27.41
C ALA A 544 2.46 7.34 26.26
N GLY A 545 3.09 6.20 26.62
CA GLY A 545 3.79 5.30 25.70
C GLY A 545 2.85 4.48 24.81
N TYR A 546 1.97 3.70 25.43
CA TYR A 546 1.16 2.68 24.77
C TYR A 546 -0.06 3.25 24.04
N ILE A 547 -0.26 3.03 22.74
CA ILE A 547 0.63 2.42 21.72
C ILE A 547 1.54 3.46 21.05
N SER A 548 2.59 3.05 20.34
CA SER A 548 3.50 3.94 19.60
C SER A 548 2.78 4.61 18.42
N GLY A 549 2.62 5.94 18.51
CA GLY A 549 1.99 6.69 17.42
C GLY A 549 2.80 6.63 16.12
N HIS A 550 4.14 6.64 16.18
CA HIS A 550 4.98 6.55 14.97
C HIS A 550 4.80 5.21 14.27
N SER A 551 4.76 4.12 15.04
CA SER A 551 4.53 2.77 14.50
C SER A 551 3.17 2.69 13.79
N THR A 552 2.12 3.23 14.42
CA THR A 552 0.77 3.23 13.85
C THR A 552 0.64 4.13 12.62
N TYR A 553 1.14 5.37 12.67
CA TYR A 553 1.12 6.26 11.50
C TYR A 553 1.87 5.64 10.32
N SER A 554 3.01 5.01 10.62
CA SER A 554 3.87 4.48 9.58
C SER A 554 3.33 3.24 8.94
N ARG A 555 2.71 2.36 9.71
CA ARG A 555 2.04 1.20 9.14
C ARG A 555 0.83 1.62 8.29
N ALA A 556 -0.02 2.52 8.79
CA ALA A 556 -1.15 3.03 8.00
C ALA A 556 -0.72 3.71 6.71
N GLY A 557 0.31 4.56 6.78
CA GLY A 557 0.88 5.21 5.59
C GLY A 557 1.43 4.20 4.58
N ALA A 558 2.12 3.15 5.03
CA ALA A 558 2.66 2.12 4.16
C ALA A 558 1.56 1.33 3.43
N GLU A 559 0.49 0.95 4.14
CA GLU A 559 -0.63 0.24 3.51
C GLU A 559 -1.37 1.13 2.51
N VAL A 560 -1.61 2.41 2.86
CA VAL A 560 -2.23 3.37 1.93
C VAL A 560 -1.39 3.53 0.68
N LEU A 561 -0.07 3.70 0.77
CA LEU A 561 0.78 3.88 -0.41
C LEU A 561 0.87 2.60 -1.25
N THR A 562 0.90 1.43 -0.60
CA THR A 562 0.87 0.13 -1.28
C THR A 562 -0.39 -0.01 -2.12
N LEU A 563 -1.56 0.21 -1.50
CA LEU A 563 -2.85 0.13 -2.19
C LEU A 563 -2.96 1.23 -3.23
N LEU A 564 -2.67 2.49 -2.90
CA LEU A 564 -2.78 3.62 -3.84
C LEU A 564 -2.00 3.40 -5.14
N THR A 565 -0.78 2.87 -5.05
CA THR A 565 0.07 2.63 -6.22
C THR A 565 -0.16 1.27 -6.88
N GLY A 566 -0.88 0.35 -6.22
CA GLY A 566 -1.04 -1.04 -6.65
C GLY A 566 0.25 -1.87 -6.59
N ASP A 567 1.29 -1.36 -5.91
CA ASP A 567 2.62 -1.96 -5.83
C ASP A 567 3.18 -1.77 -4.42
N PRO A 568 3.60 -2.82 -3.69
CA PRO A 568 4.23 -2.65 -2.38
C PRO A 568 5.60 -1.97 -2.44
N PHE A 569 6.24 -1.93 -3.61
CA PHE A 569 7.56 -1.34 -3.79
C PHE A 569 7.48 0.17 -4.06
N PHE A 570 8.49 0.90 -3.59
CA PHE A 570 8.71 2.26 -4.07
C PHE A 570 8.89 2.26 -5.59
N PRO A 571 8.45 3.29 -6.34
CA PRO A 571 8.69 3.36 -7.78
C PRO A 571 10.17 3.16 -8.13
N GLY A 572 10.46 2.32 -9.13
CA GLY A 572 11.83 1.90 -9.46
C GLY A 572 12.43 0.84 -8.51
N GLY A 573 11.66 0.38 -7.53
CA GLY A 573 12.00 -0.64 -6.54
C GLY A 573 12.85 -0.17 -5.37
N MET A 574 12.99 1.15 -5.14
CA MET A 574 13.79 1.67 -4.04
C MET A 574 13.48 3.14 -3.69
N GLY A 575 13.18 3.40 -2.41
CA GLY A 575 13.25 4.73 -1.79
C GLY A 575 14.60 4.94 -1.09
N GLU A 576 15.10 6.18 -1.09
CA GLU A 576 16.41 6.51 -0.49
C GLU A 576 16.39 7.81 0.32
N PHE A 577 17.18 7.84 1.39
CA PHE A 577 17.51 9.05 2.14
C PHE A 577 19.01 9.09 2.49
N GLN A 578 19.68 10.19 2.14
CA GLN A 578 21.12 10.36 2.34
C GLN A 578 21.41 10.99 3.71
N ALA A 579 22.27 10.35 4.51
CA ALA A 579 22.79 10.86 5.77
C ALA A 579 24.32 11.03 5.67
N PRO A 580 24.80 12.23 5.29
CA PRO A 580 26.23 12.47 5.10
C PRO A 580 26.98 12.49 6.43
N LYS A 581 28.23 12.02 6.37
CA LYS A 581 29.16 11.95 7.50
C LYS A 581 29.27 13.30 8.24
N ASN A 582 29.10 13.27 9.55
CA ASN A 582 29.22 14.42 10.47
C ASN A 582 28.32 15.62 10.10
N GLU A 583 27.30 15.42 9.26
CA GLU A 583 26.41 16.48 8.80
C GLU A 583 24.93 16.22 9.14
N PHE A 584 24.55 14.97 9.43
CA PHE A 584 23.15 14.62 9.68
C PHE A 584 22.75 14.61 11.15
N LEU A 585 23.54 13.98 12.04
CA LEU A 585 23.15 13.88 13.45
C LEU A 585 23.21 15.26 14.12
N VAL A 586 22.20 15.53 14.94
CA VAL A 586 22.03 16.81 15.63
C VAL A 586 22.01 16.66 17.14
N PHE A 587 21.96 15.43 17.67
CA PHE A 587 22.07 15.17 19.12
C PHE A 587 23.53 15.14 19.58
N GLU A 588 24.43 14.63 18.74
CA GLU A 588 25.88 14.52 18.92
C GLU A 588 26.58 14.42 17.55
N GLU A 589 27.92 14.38 17.51
CA GLU A 589 28.66 14.26 16.23
C GLU A 589 28.39 12.91 15.54
N GLY A 590 28.04 12.97 14.25
CA GLY A 590 27.97 11.81 13.35
C GLY A 590 26.99 11.99 12.19
N PRO A 591 26.71 10.94 11.41
CA PRO A 591 27.31 9.60 11.48
C PRO A 591 28.82 9.62 11.15
N SER A 592 29.56 8.58 11.55
CA SER A 592 31.02 8.53 11.34
C SER A 592 31.44 8.21 9.90
N VAL A 593 30.50 7.73 9.08
CA VAL A 593 30.60 7.47 7.64
C VAL A 593 29.40 8.04 6.91
N ASP A 594 29.52 8.22 5.59
CA ASP A 594 28.34 8.48 4.76
C ASP A 594 27.49 7.21 4.75
N LEU A 595 26.17 7.36 4.93
CA LEU A 595 25.23 6.25 4.81
C LEU A 595 23.92 6.70 4.17
N THR A 596 23.24 5.76 3.54
CA THR A 596 21.96 5.98 2.87
C THR A 596 20.93 5.03 3.46
N LEU A 597 19.86 5.55 4.04
CA LEU A 597 18.71 4.72 4.35
C LEU A 597 18.04 4.32 3.04
N GLN A 598 17.77 3.03 2.88
CA GLN A 598 17.16 2.47 1.67
C GLN A 598 15.98 1.58 2.06
N TRP A 599 14.93 1.63 1.25
CA TRP A 599 13.70 0.86 1.45
C TRP A 599 13.26 0.29 0.11
N ALA A 600 13.04 -1.02 0.01
CA ALA A 600 12.47 -1.60 -1.20
C ALA A 600 10.96 -1.36 -1.21
N THR A 601 10.30 -1.65 -0.09
CA THR A 601 8.85 -1.51 0.09
C THR A 601 8.48 -0.39 1.06
N TYR A 602 7.24 0.10 0.98
CA TYR A 602 6.72 1.04 1.98
C TYR A 602 6.68 0.42 3.38
N ARG A 603 6.43 -0.90 3.47
CA ARG A 603 6.47 -1.66 4.72
C ARG A 603 7.88 -1.66 5.33
N ASP A 604 8.94 -1.77 4.53
CA ASP A 604 10.31 -1.67 5.04
C ASP A 604 10.60 -0.31 5.70
N ALA A 605 10.09 0.78 5.09
CA ALA A 605 10.21 2.11 5.69
C ALA A 605 9.44 2.20 7.01
N SER A 606 8.24 1.62 7.07
CA SER A 606 7.43 1.55 8.28
C SER A 606 8.10 0.75 9.40
N ASP A 607 8.66 -0.42 9.09
CA ASP A 607 9.34 -1.28 10.06
C ASP A 607 10.60 -0.60 10.62
N GLN A 608 11.36 0.05 9.75
CA GLN A 608 12.48 0.90 10.16
C GLN A 608 12.04 2.06 11.07
N CYS A 609 10.91 2.71 10.78
CA CYS A 609 10.35 3.75 11.64
C CYS A 609 10.03 3.22 13.04
N SER A 610 9.41 2.06 13.12
CA SER A 610 9.06 1.41 14.38
C SER A 610 10.30 1.05 15.22
N LEU A 611 11.29 0.39 14.63
CA LEU A 611 12.53 0.01 15.30
C LEU A 611 13.31 1.24 15.80
N SER A 612 13.26 2.34 15.06
CA SER A 612 13.87 3.61 15.46
C SER A 612 13.42 4.09 16.85
N ARG A 613 12.19 3.75 17.27
CA ARG A 613 11.65 4.21 18.56
C ARG A 613 12.21 3.46 19.74
N ILE A 614 12.63 2.21 19.52
CA ILE A 614 13.31 1.37 20.50
C ILE A 614 14.77 1.83 20.64
N TRP A 615 15.51 1.98 19.53
CA TRP A 615 16.89 2.53 19.57
C TRP A 615 16.95 3.97 20.09
N GLY A 616 15.96 4.79 19.75
CA GLY A 616 15.80 6.13 20.30
C GLY A 616 15.45 6.14 21.80
N GLY A 617 15.12 4.99 22.39
CA GLY A 617 14.92 4.82 23.82
C GLY A 617 13.55 5.23 24.37
N ILE A 618 12.55 5.47 23.52
CA ILE A 618 11.29 6.12 23.95
C ILE A 618 10.06 5.22 23.90
N HIS A 619 10.12 4.07 23.23
CA HIS A 619 9.06 3.06 23.20
C HIS A 619 9.67 1.65 23.40
N PRO A 620 9.07 0.79 24.25
CA PRO A 620 9.35 -0.64 24.29
C PRO A 620 8.58 -1.42 23.21
N PRO A 621 8.90 -2.71 22.99
CA PRO A 621 8.17 -3.60 22.09
C PRO A 621 6.64 -3.62 22.30
N ALA A 622 6.17 -3.60 23.56
CA ALA A 622 4.77 -3.54 23.93
C ALA A 622 4.02 -2.33 23.35
N ASP A 623 4.72 -1.21 23.11
CA ASP A 623 4.12 -0.05 22.45
C ASP A 623 4.13 -0.21 20.92
N ASP A 624 5.08 -0.94 20.35
CA ASP A 624 5.33 -1.01 18.90
C ASP A 624 4.36 -1.94 18.17
N ILE A 625 4.34 -3.23 18.53
CA ILE A 625 3.62 -4.26 17.76
C ILE A 625 2.11 -3.99 17.66
N PRO A 626 1.38 -3.71 18.77
CA PRO A 626 -0.04 -3.36 18.66
C PRO A 626 -0.24 -2.09 17.82
N GLY A 627 0.74 -1.17 17.84
CA GLY A 627 0.76 0.00 17.00
C GLY A 627 0.82 -0.33 15.51
N ARG A 628 1.67 -1.28 15.09
CA ARG A 628 1.74 -1.75 13.70
C ARG A 628 0.43 -2.43 13.30
N ILE A 629 -0.07 -3.38 14.09
CA ILE A 629 -1.32 -4.11 13.79
C ILE A 629 -2.48 -3.13 13.55
N ILE A 630 -2.71 -2.18 14.47
CA ILE A 630 -3.79 -1.19 14.34
C ILE A 630 -3.57 -0.26 13.14
N GLY A 631 -2.31 0.10 12.84
CA GLY A 631 -2.00 0.91 11.67
C GLY A 631 -2.31 0.20 10.36
N GLU A 632 -2.11 -1.12 10.29
CA GLU A 632 -2.41 -1.93 9.11
C GLU A 632 -3.92 -1.95 8.84
N GLU A 633 -4.72 -2.24 9.88
CA GLU A 633 -6.19 -2.19 9.82
C GLU A 633 -6.69 -0.83 9.33
N ILE A 634 -6.29 0.26 10.00
CA ILE A 634 -6.75 1.62 9.67
C ILE A 634 -6.32 2.03 8.26
N GLY A 635 -5.10 1.68 7.82
CA GLY A 635 -4.60 2.03 6.49
C GLY A 635 -5.44 1.41 5.37
N ILE A 636 -5.77 0.12 5.50
CA ILE A 636 -6.60 -0.63 4.55
C ILE A 636 -8.05 -0.13 4.57
N GLU A 637 -8.62 0.06 5.76
CA GLU A 637 -9.99 0.55 5.92
C GLU A 637 -10.17 1.96 5.34
N ALA A 638 -9.23 2.87 5.61
CA ALA A 638 -9.26 4.22 5.08
C ALA A 638 -9.12 4.25 3.55
N PHE A 639 -8.35 3.34 2.96
CA PHE A 639 -8.25 3.19 1.51
C PHE A 639 -9.61 2.86 0.88
N HIS A 640 -10.23 1.75 1.28
CA HIS A 640 -11.53 1.33 0.75
C HIS A 640 -12.67 2.26 1.15
N PHE A 641 -12.54 3.00 2.25
CA PHE A 641 -13.48 4.05 2.60
C PHE A 641 -13.37 5.25 1.64
N ALA A 642 -12.15 5.69 1.30
CA ALA A 642 -11.94 6.78 0.35
C ALA A 642 -12.38 6.41 -1.08
N GLU A 643 -12.08 5.18 -1.51
CA GLU A 643 -12.41 4.64 -2.83
C GLU A 643 -13.89 4.79 -3.20
N ARG A 644 -14.80 4.56 -2.23
CA ARG A 644 -16.25 4.73 -2.38
C ARG A 644 -16.70 6.15 -2.74
N TYR A 645 -15.84 7.15 -2.53
CA TYR A 645 -16.11 8.52 -2.95
C TYR A 645 -15.56 8.81 -4.35
N PHE A 646 -14.56 8.07 -4.79
CA PHE A 646 -13.86 8.30 -6.05
C PHE A 646 -14.56 7.66 -7.23
N TYR A 647 -15.14 6.48 -7.01
CA TYR A 647 -15.74 5.64 -8.03
C TYR A 647 -17.12 5.15 -7.57
N ARG A 648 -17.98 4.82 -8.53
CA ARG A 648 -19.32 4.29 -8.24
C ARG A 648 -19.35 2.80 -8.53
N ASP A 649 -20.18 2.11 -7.77
CA ASP A 649 -20.69 0.78 -8.06
C ASP A 649 -22.19 0.99 -8.31
N GLN A 650 -22.57 1.14 -9.59
CA GLN A 650 -23.89 1.63 -9.97
C GLN A 650 -24.95 0.52 -10.00
N ASP A 651 -24.56 -0.74 -10.20
CA ASP A 651 -25.45 -1.89 -10.15
C ASP A 651 -25.39 -2.71 -8.84
N ASN A 652 -24.44 -2.41 -7.97
CA ASN A 652 -24.23 -3.00 -6.63
C ASN A 652 -23.76 -4.45 -6.66
N ASP A 653 -22.90 -4.81 -7.61
CA ASP A 653 -22.30 -6.14 -7.70
C ASP A 653 -20.99 -6.29 -6.90
N GLY A 654 -20.43 -5.17 -6.43
CA GLY A 654 -19.23 -5.10 -5.60
C GLY A 654 -17.97 -4.65 -6.34
N PHE A 655 -18.04 -4.39 -7.64
CA PHE A 655 -16.95 -3.83 -8.43
C PHE A 655 -17.18 -2.35 -8.72
N PHE A 656 -16.12 -1.56 -8.70
CA PHE A 656 -16.21 -0.15 -9.05
C PHE A 656 -16.07 0.05 -10.56
N SER A 657 -16.61 1.16 -11.06
CA SER A 657 -16.57 1.61 -12.46
C SER A 657 -15.19 1.58 -13.17
N TYR A 658 -14.07 1.51 -12.43
CA TYR A 658 -12.73 1.41 -13.00
C TYR A 658 -12.23 -0.04 -13.18
N GLU A 659 -12.89 -0.99 -12.53
CA GLU A 659 -12.69 -2.45 -12.59
C GLU A 659 -13.77 -3.10 -13.48
N ASP A 660 -14.97 -2.54 -13.47
CA ASP A 660 -16.14 -3.03 -14.21
C ASP A 660 -16.25 -2.40 -15.60
N CYS A 661 -16.30 -3.26 -16.63
CA CYS A 661 -16.44 -2.87 -18.02
C CYS A 661 -17.88 -2.50 -18.44
N ASP A 662 -18.90 -2.84 -17.64
CA ASP A 662 -20.29 -2.34 -17.72
C ASP A 662 -20.95 -2.23 -16.34
N ASP A 663 -20.64 -1.15 -15.61
CA ASP A 663 -21.18 -0.73 -14.28
C ASP A 663 -22.73 -0.51 -14.24
N ASN A 664 -23.46 -0.90 -15.28
CA ASN A 664 -24.93 -0.96 -15.28
C ASN A 664 -25.47 -2.38 -15.28
N ASN A 665 -24.62 -3.39 -15.30
CA ASN A 665 -24.96 -4.78 -15.47
C ASN A 665 -24.15 -5.72 -14.56
N ALA A 666 -24.73 -6.05 -13.39
CA ALA A 666 -24.15 -6.94 -12.38
C ALA A 666 -23.81 -8.39 -12.83
N GLU A 667 -24.07 -8.74 -14.09
CA GLU A 667 -23.64 -10.01 -14.72
C GLU A 667 -22.34 -9.85 -15.54
N VAL A 668 -21.79 -8.64 -15.64
CA VAL A 668 -20.54 -8.29 -16.34
C VAL A 668 -19.63 -7.61 -15.33
N ASN A 669 -18.59 -8.31 -14.87
CA ASN A 669 -17.63 -7.83 -13.88
C ASN A 669 -16.42 -8.77 -13.80
N PRO A 670 -15.30 -8.37 -13.16
CA PRO A 670 -14.09 -9.18 -13.05
C PRO A 670 -14.24 -10.62 -12.51
N ASP A 671 -15.30 -10.92 -11.75
CA ASP A 671 -15.57 -12.25 -11.20
C ASP A 671 -16.62 -13.04 -12.01
N ALA A 672 -17.16 -12.47 -13.09
CA ALA A 672 -18.15 -13.11 -13.94
C ALA A 672 -17.54 -14.27 -14.74
N ILE A 673 -18.41 -15.15 -15.24
CA ILE A 673 -18.00 -16.26 -16.12
C ILE A 673 -18.35 -15.86 -17.56
N GLU A 674 -17.39 -15.99 -18.46
CA GLU A 674 -17.57 -15.81 -19.91
C GLU A 674 -18.73 -16.65 -20.46
N ILE A 675 -19.61 -15.99 -21.21
CA ILE A 675 -20.71 -16.61 -21.94
C ILE A 675 -20.65 -16.19 -23.40
N CYS A 676 -20.99 -17.10 -24.32
CA CYS A 676 -20.92 -16.87 -25.77
C CYS A 676 -22.00 -15.88 -26.26
N ASP A 677 -21.82 -14.59 -25.96
CA ASP A 677 -22.75 -13.51 -26.27
C ASP A 677 -22.07 -12.31 -26.96
N GLY A 678 -20.75 -12.36 -27.16
CA GLY A 678 -19.96 -11.31 -27.79
C GLY A 678 -19.61 -10.15 -26.86
N ILE A 679 -19.79 -10.32 -25.55
CA ILE A 679 -19.37 -9.40 -24.49
C ILE A 679 -18.14 -10.00 -23.79
N ASP A 680 -17.32 -9.13 -23.23
CA ASP A 680 -16.26 -9.49 -22.28
C ASP A 680 -16.92 -9.45 -20.90
N ASN A 681 -17.47 -10.58 -20.46
CA ASN A 681 -18.24 -10.66 -19.22
C ASN A 681 -17.33 -10.54 -18.00
N ASP A 682 -16.14 -11.15 -18.06
CA ASP A 682 -15.17 -11.16 -16.95
C ASP A 682 -14.20 -9.96 -16.98
N CYS A 683 -14.41 -9.02 -17.91
CA CYS A 683 -13.66 -7.78 -18.07
C CYS A 683 -12.13 -7.98 -18.18
N ASN A 684 -11.67 -9.14 -18.65
CA ASN A 684 -10.24 -9.46 -18.77
C ASN A 684 -9.60 -8.88 -20.06
N GLY A 685 -10.42 -8.28 -20.93
CA GLY A 685 -10.02 -7.69 -22.21
C GLY A 685 -10.16 -8.62 -23.43
N PHE A 686 -10.68 -9.83 -23.24
CA PHE A 686 -10.88 -10.84 -24.28
C PHE A 686 -12.34 -11.29 -24.32
N VAL A 687 -13.04 -10.91 -25.40
CA VAL A 687 -14.43 -11.33 -25.63
C VAL A 687 -14.53 -12.84 -25.87
N ASP A 688 -15.50 -13.48 -25.23
CA ASP A 688 -15.89 -14.88 -25.43
C ASP A 688 -14.69 -15.86 -25.27
N ASP A 689 -13.85 -15.62 -24.26
CA ASP A 689 -12.66 -16.43 -23.99
C ASP A 689 -12.87 -17.46 -22.87
N GLU A 690 -11.86 -18.29 -22.58
CA GLU A 690 -11.96 -19.46 -21.67
C GLU A 690 -13.14 -20.44 -21.88
N ILE A 691 -13.91 -20.32 -22.96
CA ILE A 691 -15.06 -21.15 -23.31
C ILE A 691 -14.75 -22.21 -24.37
N THR A 692 -15.67 -23.16 -24.52
CA THR A 692 -15.54 -24.23 -25.52
C THR A 692 -15.74 -23.70 -26.93
N VAL A 693 -14.77 -23.95 -27.81
CA VAL A 693 -14.85 -23.63 -29.23
C VAL A 693 -15.36 -24.84 -30.02
N TYR A 694 -16.41 -24.63 -30.81
CA TYR A 694 -16.96 -25.57 -31.78
C TYR A 694 -16.51 -25.16 -33.19
N THR A 695 -16.25 -26.16 -34.04
CA THR A 695 -15.90 -25.94 -35.44
C THR A 695 -17.03 -26.48 -36.32
N TYR A 696 -17.50 -25.64 -37.23
CA TYR A 696 -18.51 -25.99 -38.23
C TYR A 696 -17.99 -25.71 -39.65
N PHE A 697 -18.61 -26.31 -40.65
CA PHE A 697 -18.22 -26.26 -42.06
C PHE A 697 -19.39 -25.80 -42.91
N LEU A 698 -19.14 -24.94 -43.90
CA LEU A 698 -20.19 -24.35 -44.73
C LEU A 698 -20.86 -25.42 -45.61
N ASP A 699 -22.18 -25.52 -45.52
CA ASP A 699 -23.03 -26.36 -46.37
C ASP A 699 -23.68 -25.46 -47.43
N THR A 700 -23.07 -25.43 -48.63
CA THR A 700 -23.43 -24.46 -49.67
C THR A 700 -24.65 -24.90 -50.49
N ASP A 701 -24.89 -26.20 -50.62
CA ASP A 701 -25.97 -26.75 -51.45
C ASP A 701 -27.16 -27.31 -50.65
N GLY A 702 -27.03 -27.42 -49.32
CA GLY A 702 -28.07 -27.73 -48.37
C GLY A 702 -28.32 -29.24 -48.17
N ASP A 703 -27.30 -30.08 -48.34
CA ASP A 703 -27.40 -31.54 -48.20
C ASP A 703 -26.96 -32.09 -46.84
N ALA A 704 -26.53 -31.20 -45.94
CA ALA A 704 -26.03 -31.45 -44.59
C ALA A 704 -24.58 -31.97 -44.48
N TYR A 705 -23.79 -31.88 -45.55
CA TYR A 705 -22.34 -32.10 -45.53
C TYR A 705 -21.60 -30.78 -45.80
N GLY A 706 -20.43 -30.61 -45.18
CA GLY A 706 -19.74 -29.32 -45.17
C GLY A 706 -18.37 -29.35 -45.84
N ASP A 707 -17.98 -28.20 -46.40
CA ASP A 707 -16.68 -27.97 -47.05
C ASP A 707 -15.55 -27.85 -46.01
N ALA A 708 -14.60 -28.79 -46.03
CA ALA A 708 -13.41 -28.79 -45.17
C ALA A 708 -12.53 -27.51 -45.29
N ALA A 709 -12.58 -26.81 -46.43
CA ALA A 709 -11.85 -25.57 -46.68
C ALA A 709 -12.58 -24.33 -46.15
N ALA A 710 -13.89 -24.40 -45.90
CA ALA A 710 -14.73 -23.32 -45.39
C ALA A 710 -15.14 -23.53 -43.93
N ARG A 711 -14.14 -23.61 -43.03
CA ARG A 711 -14.37 -23.76 -41.59
C ARG A 711 -14.77 -22.44 -40.91
N LEU A 712 -15.63 -22.55 -39.91
CA LEU A 712 -15.99 -21.51 -38.96
C LEU A 712 -15.78 -22.02 -37.53
N ASP A 713 -14.87 -21.38 -36.80
CA ASP A 713 -14.71 -21.60 -35.36
C ASP A 713 -15.61 -20.61 -34.61
N THR A 714 -16.41 -21.10 -33.66
CA THR A 714 -17.35 -20.30 -32.86
C THR A 714 -17.58 -20.94 -31.49
N CYS A 715 -17.97 -20.16 -30.49
CA CYS A 715 -18.38 -20.69 -29.18
C CYS A 715 -19.83 -21.20 -29.14
N LEU A 716 -20.59 -21.01 -30.24
CA LEU A 716 -21.97 -21.50 -30.33
C LEU A 716 -22.00 -23.02 -30.40
N SER A 717 -22.76 -23.65 -29.48
CA SER A 717 -22.91 -25.12 -29.44
C SER A 717 -23.83 -25.70 -30.52
N THR A 718 -24.48 -24.85 -31.31
CA THR A 718 -25.30 -25.25 -32.45
C THR A 718 -24.73 -24.64 -33.73
N PRO A 719 -24.67 -25.40 -34.84
CA PRO A 719 -24.20 -24.88 -36.11
C PRO A 719 -25.00 -23.64 -36.53
N PRO A 720 -24.33 -22.55 -36.93
CA PRO A 720 -24.99 -21.41 -37.54
C PRO A 720 -25.74 -21.79 -38.82
N ASP A 721 -26.74 -20.99 -39.21
CA ASP A 721 -27.49 -21.21 -40.45
C ASP A 721 -26.54 -21.33 -41.66
N GLY A 722 -26.66 -22.43 -42.41
CA GLY A 722 -25.79 -22.74 -43.56
C GLY A 722 -24.47 -23.44 -43.21
N TYR A 723 -24.28 -23.89 -41.97
CA TYR A 723 -23.12 -24.68 -41.56
C TYR A 723 -23.55 -26.02 -40.94
N VAL A 724 -22.64 -26.99 -40.95
CA VAL A 724 -22.80 -28.33 -40.33
C VAL A 724 -21.56 -28.76 -39.55
N ASP A 725 -21.68 -29.81 -38.74
CA ASP A 725 -20.65 -30.29 -37.80
C ASP A 725 -19.68 -31.33 -38.39
N ASN A 726 -19.66 -31.49 -39.71
CA ASN A 726 -18.83 -32.45 -40.43
C ASN A 726 -18.21 -31.82 -41.69
N ASP A 727 -17.05 -32.34 -42.08
CA ASP A 727 -16.22 -31.87 -43.20
C ASP A 727 -16.16 -32.90 -44.35
N LEU A 728 -17.24 -33.66 -44.54
CA LEU A 728 -17.23 -34.87 -45.36
C LEU A 728 -17.74 -34.67 -46.79
N ASP A 729 -18.05 -33.43 -47.19
CA ASP A 729 -18.51 -33.13 -48.54
C ASP A 729 -17.36 -33.23 -49.56
N CYS A 730 -17.59 -33.98 -50.65
CA CYS A 730 -16.62 -34.07 -51.74
C CYS A 730 -16.93 -33.11 -52.91
N ALA A 731 -18.11 -32.49 -52.95
CA ALA A 731 -18.46 -31.46 -53.92
C ALA A 731 -19.51 -30.46 -53.40
N ASP A 732 -19.01 -29.40 -52.77
CA ASP A 732 -19.76 -28.32 -52.09
C ASP A 732 -20.83 -27.58 -52.92
N ASP A 733 -20.90 -27.78 -54.24
CA ASP A 733 -21.89 -27.16 -55.11
C ASP A 733 -22.94 -28.14 -55.67
N ASN A 734 -22.93 -29.39 -55.20
CA ASN A 734 -23.75 -30.46 -55.71
C ASN A 734 -24.24 -31.46 -54.65
N ALA A 735 -25.46 -31.23 -54.17
CA ALA A 735 -26.18 -32.03 -53.16
C ALA A 735 -26.42 -33.52 -53.52
N GLY A 736 -25.98 -33.96 -54.70
CA GLY A 736 -25.97 -35.36 -55.12
C GLY A 736 -24.64 -36.08 -54.92
N LEU A 737 -23.62 -35.41 -54.37
CA LEU A 737 -22.26 -35.92 -54.19
C LEU A 737 -21.85 -35.80 -52.72
N ASN A 738 -22.25 -36.75 -51.89
CA ASN A 738 -22.01 -36.75 -50.45
C ASN A 738 -21.98 -38.18 -49.89
N PRO A 739 -21.47 -38.40 -48.66
CA PRO A 739 -21.37 -39.73 -48.03
C PRO A 739 -22.65 -40.60 -47.98
N GLU A 740 -23.83 -40.01 -48.13
CA GLU A 740 -25.11 -40.73 -48.14
C GLU A 740 -25.74 -40.84 -49.54
N ALA A 741 -25.10 -40.29 -50.57
CA ALA A 741 -25.54 -40.43 -51.94
C ALA A 741 -25.46 -41.90 -52.39
N VAL A 742 -26.30 -42.23 -53.37
CA VAL A 742 -26.27 -43.56 -53.99
C VAL A 742 -25.48 -43.46 -55.27
N GLU A 743 -24.48 -44.31 -55.42
CA GLU A 743 -23.70 -44.47 -56.64
C GLU A 743 -24.57 -44.62 -57.89
N VAL A 744 -24.25 -43.82 -58.90
CA VAL A 744 -24.87 -43.83 -60.23
C VAL A 744 -23.76 -44.09 -61.24
N CYS A 745 -24.02 -44.93 -62.25
CA CYS A 745 -23.08 -45.23 -63.33
C CYS A 745 -22.80 -44.01 -64.23
N ASP A 746 -22.02 -43.06 -63.74
CA ASP A 746 -21.71 -41.80 -64.41
C ASP A 746 -20.20 -41.46 -64.40
N GLY A 747 -19.38 -42.29 -63.76
CA GLY A 747 -17.94 -42.11 -63.67
C GLY A 747 -17.51 -41.11 -62.60
N ILE A 748 -18.42 -40.73 -61.69
CA ILE A 748 -18.19 -39.90 -60.52
C ILE A 748 -18.33 -40.79 -59.27
N ASP A 749 -17.53 -40.50 -58.24
CA ASP A 749 -17.72 -41.06 -56.89
C ASP A 749 -18.82 -40.22 -56.23
N ASN A 750 -20.05 -40.71 -56.24
CA ASN A 750 -21.20 -39.99 -55.72
C ASN A 750 -21.25 -40.06 -54.20
N ASP A 751 -20.89 -41.20 -53.61
CA ASP A 751 -20.94 -41.41 -52.16
C ASP A 751 -19.67 -40.99 -51.40
N CYS A 752 -18.75 -40.32 -52.10
CA CYS A 752 -17.50 -39.77 -51.56
C CYS A 752 -16.64 -40.80 -50.81
N ASN A 753 -16.76 -42.11 -51.10
CA ASN A 753 -16.07 -43.16 -50.35
C ASN A 753 -14.65 -43.43 -50.89
N GLY A 754 -14.28 -42.81 -52.03
CA GLY A 754 -13.01 -42.97 -52.72
C GLY A 754 -13.01 -44.00 -53.85
N ALA A 755 -14.16 -44.61 -54.17
CA ALA A 755 -14.34 -45.53 -55.28
C ALA A 755 -15.38 -44.99 -56.26
N ILE A 756 -15.08 -45.07 -57.56
CA ILE A 756 -15.99 -44.60 -58.62
C ILE A 756 -16.88 -45.75 -59.05
N ASP A 757 -18.18 -45.49 -59.19
CA ASP A 757 -19.18 -46.41 -59.73
C ASP A 757 -19.21 -47.76 -58.98
N ASP A 758 -19.05 -47.72 -57.65
CA ASP A 758 -19.05 -48.91 -56.80
C ASP A 758 -20.47 -49.24 -56.26
N GLY A 759 -20.64 -50.38 -55.58
CA GLY A 759 -21.97 -50.81 -55.10
C GLY A 759 -23.06 -51.08 -56.15
N ILE A 760 -22.81 -50.80 -57.45
CA ILE A 760 -23.77 -50.93 -58.55
C ILE A 760 -23.59 -52.22 -59.36
N THR A 761 -24.62 -52.58 -60.13
CA THR A 761 -24.62 -53.81 -60.94
C THR A 761 -23.76 -53.64 -62.19
N LEU A 762 -22.77 -54.52 -62.38
CA LEU A 762 -21.94 -54.59 -63.58
C LEU A 762 -22.56 -55.56 -64.62
N TYR A 763 -22.51 -55.16 -65.88
CA TYR A 763 -22.90 -55.94 -67.05
C TYR A 763 -21.66 -56.24 -67.90
N SER A 764 -21.56 -57.48 -68.37
CA SER A 764 -20.50 -57.92 -69.28
C SER A 764 -20.98 -57.91 -70.72
N TYR A 765 -20.23 -57.28 -71.61
CA TYR A 765 -20.49 -57.26 -73.06
C TYR A 765 -19.29 -57.81 -73.85
N PHE A 766 -19.57 -58.35 -75.02
CA PHE A 766 -18.64 -59.07 -75.89
C PHE A 766 -18.42 -58.29 -77.18
N LEU A 767 -17.17 -58.10 -77.63
CA LEU A 767 -16.87 -57.30 -78.83
C LEU A 767 -17.57 -57.87 -80.08
N ASP A 768 -18.33 -57.04 -80.79
CA ASP A 768 -19.02 -57.34 -82.06
C ASP A 768 -18.31 -56.55 -83.17
N GLN A 769 -17.27 -57.15 -83.74
CA GLN A 769 -16.34 -56.44 -84.63
C GLN A 769 -16.85 -56.31 -86.07
N ASP A 770 -17.78 -57.16 -86.51
CA ASP A 770 -18.36 -57.10 -87.85
C ASP A 770 -19.79 -56.54 -87.90
N GLY A 771 -20.42 -56.33 -86.75
CA GLY A 771 -21.66 -55.58 -86.58
C GLY A 771 -22.92 -56.40 -86.82
N ASP A 772 -22.87 -57.72 -86.63
CA ASP A 772 -24.01 -58.61 -86.85
C ASP A 772 -24.95 -58.77 -85.64
N GLY A 773 -24.55 -58.24 -84.47
CA GLY A 773 -25.29 -58.30 -83.22
C GLY A 773 -24.90 -59.45 -82.29
N TYR A 774 -23.88 -60.25 -82.63
CA TYR A 774 -23.26 -61.28 -81.79
C TYR A 774 -21.80 -60.87 -81.51
N GLY A 775 -21.27 -61.18 -80.33
CA GLY A 775 -19.91 -60.81 -79.96
C GLY A 775 -19.09 -62.00 -79.47
N GLY A 776 -17.78 -61.95 -79.67
CA GLY A 776 -16.86 -63.03 -79.33
C GLY A 776 -16.45 -63.05 -77.86
N ILE A 777 -16.35 -64.24 -77.29
CA ILE A 777 -16.00 -64.46 -75.86
C ILE A 777 -14.55 -64.07 -75.49
N ALA A 778 -13.72 -63.73 -76.47
CA ALA A 778 -12.30 -63.44 -76.26
C ALA A 778 -12.04 -62.02 -75.74
N ASN A 779 -12.96 -61.07 -76.00
CA ASN A 779 -12.81 -59.68 -75.63
C ASN A 779 -14.07 -59.20 -74.89
N VAL A 780 -14.03 -59.32 -73.57
CA VAL A 780 -15.12 -58.92 -72.67
C VAL A 780 -14.79 -57.56 -72.06
N ILE A 781 -15.79 -56.69 -71.98
CA ILE A 781 -15.77 -55.48 -71.16
C ILE A 781 -16.83 -55.60 -70.06
N ASP A 782 -16.46 -55.27 -68.83
CA ASP A 782 -17.40 -55.09 -67.73
C ASP A 782 -17.67 -53.58 -67.57
N THR A 783 -18.95 -53.22 -67.52
CA THR A 783 -19.41 -51.83 -67.35
C THR A 783 -20.72 -51.80 -66.59
N CYS A 784 -20.99 -50.73 -65.85
CA CYS A 784 -22.26 -50.53 -65.16
C CYS A 784 -23.41 -50.08 -66.09
N LEU A 785 -23.11 -49.83 -67.38
CA LEU A 785 -24.13 -49.49 -68.38
C LEU A 785 -24.99 -50.70 -68.70
N SER A 786 -26.32 -50.54 -68.63
CA SER A 786 -27.29 -51.61 -68.92
C SER A 786 -27.51 -51.88 -70.42
N THR A 787 -26.86 -51.10 -71.29
CA THR A 787 -26.85 -51.28 -72.74
C THR A 787 -25.43 -51.52 -73.23
N PRO A 788 -25.23 -52.43 -74.21
CA PRO A 788 -23.92 -52.67 -74.76
C PRO A 788 -23.31 -51.39 -75.35
N PRO A 789 -22.03 -51.09 -75.07
CA PRO A 789 -21.30 -50.03 -75.75
C PRO A 789 -21.25 -50.25 -77.27
N ASP A 790 -21.07 -49.17 -78.04
CA ASP A 790 -20.93 -49.25 -79.49
C ASP A 790 -19.80 -50.23 -79.88
N GLY A 791 -20.11 -51.18 -80.76
CA GLY A 791 -19.19 -52.24 -81.18
C GLY A 791 -19.12 -53.44 -80.22
N TYR A 792 -20.02 -53.54 -79.24
CA TYR A 792 -20.17 -54.70 -78.38
C TYR A 792 -21.61 -55.24 -78.42
N SER A 793 -21.78 -56.52 -78.12
CA SER A 793 -23.06 -57.22 -78.02
C SER A 793 -23.24 -57.85 -76.63
N SER A 794 -24.49 -58.00 -76.20
CA SER A 794 -24.85 -58.80 -75.01
C SER A 794 -24.86 -60.30 -75.27
N ASN A 795 -24.69 -60.71 -76.53
CA ASN A 795 -24.78 -62.10 -76.95
C ASN A 795 -23.41 -62.67 -77.31
N ALA A 796 -22.90 -63.56 -76.47
CA ALA A 796 -21.55 -64.13 -76.55
C ALA A 796 -21.39 -65.27 -77.58
N GLN A 797 -22.23 -65.32 -78.62
CA GLN A 797 -22.40 -66.50 -79.47
C GLN A 797 -21.84 -66.33 -80.90
N ASP A 798 -20.91 -65.40 -81.08
CA ASP A 798 -20.15 -65.24 -82.31
C ASP A 798 -18.95 -66.22 -82.31
N CYS A 799 -18.82 -67.01 -83.38
CA CYS A 799 -17.69 -67.92 -83.54
C CYS A 799 -16.62 -67.38 -84.50
N ASN A 800 -16.88 -66.25 -85.18
CA ASN A 800 -15.95 -65.56 -86.06
C ASN A 800 -16.28 -64.06 -86.20
N ASP A 801 -15.83 -63.24 -85.24
CA ASP A 801 -16.00 -61.77 -85.14
C ASP A 801 -15.45 -60.93 -86.34
N SER A 802 -15.03 -61.57 -87.43
CA SER A 802 -14.59 -60.90 -88.65
C SER A 802 -15.51 -61.16 -89.83
N ASN A 803 -16.60 -61.90 -89.65
CA ASN A 803 -17.53 -62.26 -90.69
C ASN A 803 -19.01 -62.28 -90.21
N PRO A 804 -19.83 -61.31 -90.63
CA PRO A 804 -21.18 -61.10 -90.11
C PRO A 804 -22.21 -62.17 -90.53
N ASP A 805 -21.76 -63.16 -91.32
CA ASP A 805 -22.55 -64.32 -91.73
C ASP A 805 -22.21 -65.57 -90.88
N VAL A 806 -21.43 -65.47 -89.80
CA VAL A 806 -20.90 -66.62 -89.05
C VAL A 806 -21.10 -66.48 -87.53
N TYR A 807 -22.27 -66.91 -87.04
CA TYR A 807 -22.64 -66.87 -85.63
C TYR A 807 -23.60 -68.01 -85.29
N LEU A 808 -23.74 -68.36 -84.01
CA LEU A 808 -24.55 -69.52 -83.60
C LEU A 808 -26.02 -69.34 -84.03
N GLY A 809 -26.47 -70.22 -84.95
CA GLY A 809 -27.83 -70.18 -85.49
C GLY A 809 -28.01 -69.26 -86.71
N ALA A 810 -26.94 -68.78 -87.33
CA ALA A 810 -27.00 -68.15 -88.66
C ALA A 810 -27.56 -69.11 -89.71
N ALA A 811 -28.01 -68.58 -90.86
CA ALA A 811 -28.50 -69.42 -91.95
C ALA A 811 -27.32 -69.89 -92.81
N GLU A 812 -27.15 -71.20 -92.93
CA GLU A 812 -26.18 -71.81 -93.86
C GLU A 812 -26.34 -71.27 -95.29
N ILE A 813 -25.28 -70.66 -95.80
CA ILE A 813 -25.19 -70.16 -97.17
C ILE A 813 -24.14 -70.95 -97.96
N CYS A 814 -24.32 -71.09 -99.27
CA CYS A 814 -23.41 -71.86 -100.12
C CYS A 814 -22.10 -71.09 -100.41
N ASP A 815 -21.36 -70.69 -99.38
CA ASP A 815 -20.10 -69.94 -99.45
C ASP A 815 -18.86 -70.78 -99.06
N GLY A 816 -19.09 -71.96 -98.46
CA GLY A 816 -18.04 -72.88 -98.03
C GLY A 816 -17.52 -72.63 -96.62
N LEU A 817 -18.18 -71.77 -95.85
CA LEU A 817 -17.99 -71.58 -94.42
C LEU A 817 -19.03 -72.40 -93.65
N ASP A 818 -18.79 -72.62 -92.36
CA ASP A 818 -19.77 -73.10 -91.40
C ASP A 818 -20.37 -71.85 -90.76
N ASN A 819 -21.55 -71.44 -91.22
CA ASN A 819 -22.15 -70.16 -90.86
C ASN A 819 -22.84 -70.26 -89.50
N ASP A 820 -23.43 -71.42 -89.17
CA ASP A 820 -24.19 -71.60 -87.93
C ASP A 820 -23.37 -72.18 -86.76
N CYS A 821 -22.06 -72.39 -86.97
CA CYS A 821 -21.07 -72.82 -86.00
C CYS A 821 -21.32 -74.24 -85.42
N ASN A 822 -21.78 -75.19 -86.25
CA ASN A 822 -22.32 -76.50 -85.79
C ASN A 822 -21.46 -77.76 -86.00
#